data_AF-A0A812R3S1-F1
#
_entry.id   AF-A0A812R3S1-F1
#
_cell.length_a   1.000
_cell.length_b   1.000
_cell.length_c   1.000
_cell.angle_alpha   90.00
_cell.angle_beta   90.00
_cell.angle_gamma   90.00
#
_symmetry.space_group_name_H-M   'P 1'
#
loop_
_entity.id
_entity.type
_entity.pdbx_description
1 polymer ?
#
loop_
_entity_poly.entity_id
_entity_poly.type
_entity_poly.pdbx_seq_one_letter_code
_entity_poly.pdbx_strand_id
1 'polypeptide(L)'
;MFPKHFMTAARISRPAILCCRPRFVVQIASKCQKAVTAKGYAELPSAAERGRWVAEKEQLTEERLDIEGHPVMQRWETPYMGKLAEVATRNGGRVVEVGFGMAISAKAVQSYPIEEHIILEANRDVFKRLEDFAKGATSKVTPMGPELWQTSIKRIPDNSVDGILYDTYPLNKEEQHTHQFDFLREARRILKPGGIMTYCNLTSLGVLRHEYASWHELFEATQKPHLLAAGYHADELLVEAFPVEPPRDCEYYSHDTAMVPIIRKRGKASASSAGCHPRHVLGTRRSFSSWRQQSPWKGHRSFGTEVNHAAAQHKKSPKADGRKLNAWTQWGELKECVVGVADNACFPPVQPAMIPEINDPMLRKVLGEWPRGRKSQRCVDAANEELDNLVNVLEGEGVKTLRPEVMDWSQPLNTPFFSVENQYVACCVRDTIITVGKTAIEATMSRRDRYFEILAVRQILRDLWREDPEMLWKAAPKPSMADDMYNLSWWDWTEKDRYEHMHKYQYCITNEEPLFDAADITRCGKDIFVQPSMTCNYAGIEWLRRELAPQGIRVHSAHFPYDLAPSHIDCTFVVLGPRLVLTNPERPIAERDAAFWKENGWDFVDCGQPDNPERPAFSQSSKWLSMNIFVIGPSKVIVEEQEKGLQELLKHRCGFETVIPVPFRNVFEYGGSLHCSTWDTCREDNMVDLFPKQRDNDPALFEQHLS
;
A
#
# COMPACT_ATOMS: atom_id res chain seq x y z
N MET A 1 -40.33 16.24 -43.11
CA MET A 1 -41.43 17.20 -43.34
C MET A 1 -42.14 17.40 -42.00
N PHE A 2 -42.55 18.63 -41.63
CA PHE A 2 -43.20 18.94 -40.34
C PHE A 2 -44.72 18.61 -40.38
N PRO A 3 -45.38 18.31 -39.24
CA PRO A 3 -45.85 19.35 -38.29
C PRO A 3 -45.66 18.93 -36.80
N LYS A 4 -45.61 19.75 -35.73
CA LYS A 4 -46.29 21.01 -35.31
C LYS A 4 -47.82 20.85 -35.12
N HIS A 5 -48.51 21.44 -34.15
CA HIS A 5 -48.23 22.03 -32.83
C HIS A 5 -49.59 22.06 -32.10
N PHE A 6 -49.65 22.15 -30.76
CA PHE A 6 -50.28 23.29 -30.05
C PHE A 6 -50.07 23.21 -28.53
N MET A 7 -50.18 24.36 -27.86
CA MET A 7 -50.07 24.53 -26.40
C MET A 7 -51.33 25.20 -25.86
N THR A 8 -51.66 24.96 -24.58
CA THR A 8 -52.30 25.98 -23.75
C THR A 8 -51.95 25.79 -22.26
N ALA A 9 -51.82 26.90 -21.54
CA ALA A 9 -51.70 26.98 -20.08
C ALA A 9 -52.94 27.74 -19.52
N ALA A 10 -53.21 27.95 -18.22
CA ALA A 10 -52.45 27.74 -16.98
C ALA A 10 -53.45 27.38 -15.82
N ARG A 11 -53.48 27.86 -14.56
CA ARG A 11 -52.72 28.88 -13.80
C ARG A 11 -52.90 28.71 -12.26
N ILE A 12 -51.79 28.76 -11.50
CA ILE A 12 -51.66 29.20 -10.08
C ILE A 12 -52.54 28.56 -8.98
N SER A 13 -51.89 27.88 -8.01
CA SER A 13 -51.77 28.35 -6.60
C SER A 13 -50.72 27.57 -5.79
N ARG A 14 -50.18 28.21 -4.73
CA ARG A 14 -49.20 27.75 -3.72
C ARG A 14 -49.54 28.50 -2.42
N PRO A 15 -49.37 27.94 -1.20
CA PRO A 15 -48.06 27.67 -0.54
C PRO A 15 -48.03 26.30 0.21
N ALA A 16 -47.03 25.88 0.99
CA ALA A 16 -45.55 26.04 1.04
C ALA A 16 -44.98 24.98 2.04
N ILE A 17 -43.72 25.12 2.50
CA ILE A 17 -42.93 24.19 3.35
C ILE A 17 -42.38 23.00 2.52
N LEU A 18 -41.13 22.95 2.01
CA LEU A 18 -39.79 23.39 2.45
C LEU A 18 -39.02 22.33 3.26
N CYS A 19 -38.23 21.51 2.57
CA CYS A 19 -36.89 21.11 3.02
C CYS A 19 -36.00 20.84 1.77
N CYS A 20 -34.70 21.10 1.86
CA CYS A 20 -33.85 21.32 0.68
C CYS A 20 -33.06 20.07 0.23
N ARG A 21 -32.86 19.93 -1.09
CA ARG A 21 -31.84 19.05 -1.70
C ARG A 21 -30.77 19.91 -2.38
N PRO A 22 -29.46 19.75 -2.09
CA PRO A 22 -28.41 20.46 -2.81
C PRO A 22 -28.10 19.81 -4.15
N ARG A 23 -28.54 20.42 -5.26
CA ARG A 23 -28.00 20.18 -6.61
C ARG A 23 -27.17 21.40 -7.04
N PHE A 24 -25.90 21.48 -6.64
CA PHE A 24 -24.94 22.47 -7.18
C PHE A 24 -23.46 22.13 -6.86
N VAL A 25 -22.97 20.96 -7.29
CA VAL A 25 -21.54 20.56 -7.13
C VAL A 25 -20.97 19.99 -8.44
N VAL A 26 -21.25 20.63 -9.58
CA VAL A 26 -20.66 20.27 -10.89
C VAL A 26 -20.32 21.52 -11.72
N GLN A 27 -19.54 22.46 -11.15
CA GLN A 27 -18.89 23.52 -11.95
C GLN A 27 -17.71 24.28 -11.31
N ILE A 28 -17.17 23.83 -10.16
CA ILE A 28 -16.00 24.46 -9.50
C ILE A 28 -14.88 23.41 -9.30
N ALA A 29 -14.46 22.80 -10.40
CA ALA A 29 -13.32 21.87 -10.44
C ALA A 29 -12.38 22.15 -11.64
N SER A 30 -12.95 22.48 -12.81
CA SER A 30 -12.22 22.65 -14.08
C SER A 30 -11.53 24.02 -14.27
N LYS A 31 -11.10 24.70 -13.20
CA LYS A 31 -10.42 26.02 -13.28
C LYS A 31 -9.17 26.21 -12.43
N CYS A 32 -8.69 25.20 -11.70
CA CYS A 32 -7.40 25.25 -11.00
C CYS A 32 -6.23 24.63 -11.79
N GLN A 33 -6.40 24.38 -13.10
CA GLN A 33 -5.39 23.75 -13.96
C GLN A 33 -4.56 24.74 -14.80
N LYS A 34 -4.54 26.03 -14.40
CA LYS A 34 -3.68 27.09 -14.94
C LYS A 34 -3.25 28.07 -13.84
N ALA A 35 -2.39 27.58 -12.95
CA ALA A 35 -1.49 28.39 -12.14
C ALA A 35 -0.04 28.10 -12.55
N VAL A 36 0.87 29.05 -12.29
CA VAL A 36 2.24 29.07 -12.83
C VAL A 36 3.09 27.93 -12.28
N THR A 37 4.06 27.47 -13.08
CA THR A 37 5.15 26.56 -12.66
C THR A 37 5.90 27.10 -11.44
N ALA A 38 5.71 26.47 -10.28
CA ALA A 38 6.40 26.78 -9.03
C ALA A 38 7.43 25.69 -8.69
N LYS A 39 8.63 26.09 -8.26
CA LYS A 39 9.77 25.20 -7.98
C LYS A 39 9.69 24.60 -6.57
N GLY A 40 8.74 23.69 -6.39
CA GLY A 40 8.64 22.91 -5.14
C GLY A 40 9.85 21.98 -4.91
N TYR A 41 9.83 21.28 -3.78
CA TYR A 41 10.89 20.38 -3.30
C TYR A 41 11.25 19.23 -4.25
N ALA A 42 10.43 18.97 -5.27
CA ALA A 42 10.66 17.93 -6.28
C ALA A 42 11.90 18.17 -7.18
N GLU A 43 12.38 19.41 -7.30
CA GLU A 43 13.55 19.78 -8.12
C GLU A 43 14.89 19.82 -7.34
N LEU A 44 14.92 19.41 -6.07
CA LEU A 44 16.17 19.34 -5.28
C LEU A 44 17.22 18.44 -5.97
N PRO A 45 18.51 18.84 -5.97
CA PRO A 45 19.57 18.07 -6.61
C PRO A 45 19.78 16.70 -5.94
N SER A 46 20.13 15.69 -6.75
CA SER A 46 20.40 14.30 -6.32
C SER A 46 21.84 14.06 -5.84
N ALA A 47 22.58 15.13 -5.53
CA ALA A 47 23.95 15.07 -5.07
C ALA A 47 24.24 16.25 -4.12
N ALA A 48 24.82 15.93 -2.96
CA ALA A 48 25.14 16.87 -1.90
C ALA A 48 26.37 17.74 -2.25
N GLU A 49 26.25 18.65 -3.22
CA GLU A 49 27.25 19.70 -3.50
C GLU A 49 27.22 20.78 -2.41
N ARG A 50 27.58 20.37 -1.19
CA ARG A 50 27.53 21.14 0.07
C ARG A 50 28.32 22.45 0.06
N GLY A 51 29.17 22.67 -0.95
CA GLY A 51 29.83 23.96 -1.21
C GLY A 51 28.96 25.01 -1.92
N ARG A 52 27.93 24.61 -2.69
CA ARG A 52 27.01 25.54 -3.38
C ARG A 52 26.18 26.34 -2.37
N TRP A 53 25.49 25.66 -1.46
CA TRP A 53 24.60 26.30 -0.47
C TRP A 53 25.28 27.38 0.40
N VAL A 54 26.58 27.23 0.67
CA VAL A 54 27.40 28.21 1.41
C VAL A 54 27.72 29.45 0.58
N ALA A 55 27.76 29.33 -0.76
CA ALA A 55 28.14 30.38 -1.70
C ALA A 55 26.96 31.00 -2.47
N GLU A 56 25.80 30.35 -2.49
CA GLU A 56 24.61 30.77 -3.23
C GLU A 56 23.91 31.96 -2.56
N LYS A 57 23.23 32.79 -3.36
CA LYS A 57 22.59 34.01 -2.90
C LYS A 57 21.18 33.79 -2.39
N GLU A 58 20.84 34.47 -1.30
CA GLU A 58 19.48 34.56 -0.83
C GLU A 58 18.61 35.51 -1.68
N GLN A 59 17.32 35.20 -1.78
CA GLN A 59 16.28 36.10 -2.23
C GLN A 59 15.32 36.33 -1.05
N LEU A 60 15.62 37.37 -0.27
CA LEU A 60 14.81 37.75 0.89
C LEU A 60 13.78 38.82 0.50
N THR A 61 12.51 38.54 0.80
CA THR A 61 11.40 39.49 0.76
C THR A 61 10.89 39.76 2.18
N GLU A 62 9.85 40.58 2.33
CA GLU A 62 9.24 40.78 3.64
C GLU A 62 8.55 39.50 4.17
N GLU A 63 7.92 38.73 3.27
CA GLU A 63 7.03 37.60 3.61
C GLU A 63 7.68 36.21 3.45
N ARG A 64 8.80 36.11 2.71
CA ARG A 64 9.44 34.84 2.34
C ARG A 64 10.94 34.99 2.08
N LEU A 65 11.68 33.93 2.38
CA LEU A 65 13.09 33.71 2.01
C LEU A 65 13.18 32.54 1.03
N ASP A 66 13.81 32.77 -0.13
CA ASP A 66 14.12 31.73 -1.12
C ASP A 66 15.64 31.57 -1.33
N ILE A 67 16.08 30.33 -1.57
CA ILE A 67 17.45 29.96 -1.98
C ILE A 67 17.34 28.90 -3.09
N GLU A 68 18.17 28.99 -4.14
CA GLU A 68 18.07 28.22 -5.41
C GLU A 68 16.69 28.30 -6.13
N GLY A 69 15.77 29.16 -5.65
CA GLY A 69 14.39 29.28 -6.13
C GLY A 69 13.36 28.46 -5.34
N HIS A 70 13.74 27.90 -4.18
CA HIS A 70 12.87 27.14 -3.28
C HIS A 70 12.51 27.93 -2.01
N PRO A 71 11.28 27.77 -1.45
CA PRO A 71 10.90 28.39 -0.19
C PRO A 71 11.66 27.78 0.99
N VAL A 72 12.57 28.55 1.57
CA VAL A 72 13.34 28.15 2.76
C VAL A 72 12.59 28.47 4.06
N MET A 73 11.89 29.61 4.11
CA MET A 73 11.07 30.02 5.25
C MET A 73 10.02 31.05 4.81
N GLN A 74 8.83 31.04 5.41
CA GLN A 74 7.76 32.01 5.18
C GLN A 74 7.24 32.62 6.48
N ARG A 75 6.73 33.86 6.42
CA ARG A 75 6.29 34.63 7.59
C ARG A 75 5.12 33.99 8.36
N TRP A 76 4.27 33.22 7.70
CA TRP A 76 3.13 32.53 8.36
C TRP A 76 3.57 31.57 9.47
N GLU A 77 4.81 31.09 9.42
CA GLU A 77 5.38 30.17 10.42
C GLU A 77 5.66 30.84 11.78
N THR A 78 5.55 32.18 11.87
CA THR A 78 5.88 32.97 13.07
C THR A 78 5.27 32.45 14.38
N PRO A 79 3.97 32.09 14.46
CA PRO A 79 3.39 31.56 15.70
C PRO A 79 3.98 30.19 16.10
N TYR A 80 4.24 29.34 15.11
CA TYR A 80 4.81 28.00 15.30
C TYR A 80 6.29 28.08 15.72
N MET A 81 7.08 28.93 15.08
CA MET A 81 8.46 29.22 15.49
C MET A 81 8.52 29.84 16.89
N GLY A 82 7.55 30.68 17.25
CA GLY A 82 7.35 31.14 18.62
C GLY A 82 7.13 30.01 19.62
N LYS A 83 6.36 28.98 19.25
CA LYS A 83 6.16 27.77 20.08
C LYS A 83 7.42 26.91 20.16
N LEU A 84 8.19 26.75 19.08
CA LEU A 84 9.47 26.04 19.14
C LEU A 84 10.48 26.79 20.04
N ALA A 85 10.54 28.11 19.95
CA ALA A 85 11.33 28.96 20.84
C ALA A 85 10.89 28.87 22.31
N GLU A 86 9.59 28.81 22.59
CA GLU A 86 9.04 28.53 23.93
C GLU A 86 9.60 27.21 24.48
N VAL A 87 9.58 26.12 23.68
CA VAL A 87 10.09 24.80 24.11
C VAL A 87 11.59 24.81 24.33
N ALA A 88 12.37 25.40 23.41
CA ALA A 88 13.82 25.43 23.50
C ALA A 88 14.32 26.24 24.71
N THR A 89 13.63 27.32 25.07
CA THR A 89 14.05 28.23 26.15
C THR A 89 13.53 27.85 27.54
N ARG A 90 12.74 26.77 27.71
CA ARG A 90 12.12 26.37 29.00
C ARG A 90 13.11 26.23 30.19
N ASN A 91 14.39 26.01 29.91
CA ASN A 91 15.45 25.86 30.92
C ASN A 91 16.30 27.14 31.14
N GLY A 92 16.09 28.21 30.36
CA GLY A 92 17.00 29.35 30.29
C GLY A 92 18.40 28.95 29.79
N GLY A 93 19.45 29.53 30.37
CA GLY A 93 20.83 29.09 30.16
C GLY A 93 21.34 29.28 28.73
N ARG A 94 22.08 28.31 28.22
CA ARG A 94 22.69 28.34 26.88
C ARG A 94 21.81 27.59 25.88
N VAL A 95 21.27 28.32 24.90
CA VAL A 95 20.40 27.77 23.85
C VAL A 95 21.16 27.69 22.53
N VAL A 96 20.97 26.61 21.76
CA VAL A 96 21.48 26.45 20.40
C VAL A 96 20.31 26.51 19.40
N GLU A 97 20.46 27.32 18.36
CA GLU A 97 19.60 27.35 17.19
C GLU A 97 20.40 26.93 15.95
N VAL A 98 19.81 26.15 15.05
CA VAL A 98 20.45 25.67 13.82
C VAL A 98 19.56 26.00 12.63
N GLY A 99 20.07 26.84 11.73
CA GLY A 99 19.28 27.59 10.75
C GLY A 99 18.83 28.94 11.34
N PHE A 100 19.15 30.05 10.67
CA PHE A 100 18.75 31.40 11.09
C PHE A 100 17.64 31.99 10.22
N GLY A 101 17.59 31.62 8.92
CA GLY A 101 16.50 31.95 8.01
C GLY A 101 16.11 33.43 8.00
N MET A 102 14.84 33.74 8.31
CA MET A 102 14.30 35.11 8.41
C MET A 102 14.44 35.73 9.83
N ALA A 103 15.24 35.11 10.70
CA ALA A 103 15.41 35.44 12.11
C ALA A 103 14.11 35.37 12.94
N ILE A 104 13.14 34.54 12.54
CA ILE A 104 11.82 34.43 13.18
C ILE A 104 11.97 33.69 14.52
N SER A 105 12.51 32.47 14.47
CA SER A 105 13.01 31.68 15.60
C SER A 105 13.94 32.52 16.49
N ALA A 106 14.99 33.11 15.94
CA ALA A 106 15.99 33.84 16.70
C ALA A 106 15.45 35.05 17.47
N LYS A 107 14.49 35.80 16.90
CA LYS A 107 13.78 36.89 17.60
C LYS A 107 12.91 36.36 18.73
N ALA A 108 12.21 35.24 18.52
CA ALA A 108 11.38 34.62 19.55
C ALA A 108 12.26 34.09 20.70
N VAL A 109 13.36 33.38 20.41
CA VAL A 109 14.33 32.91 21.41
C VAL A 109 14.92 34.07 22.23
N GLN A 110 15.25 35.19 21.57
CA GLN A 110 15.75 36.41 22.24
C GLN A 110 14.71 37.16 23.10
N SER A 111 13.42 36.80 23.04
CA SER A 111 12.39 37.34 23.94
C SER A 111 12.32 36.62 25.30
N TYR A 112 13.00 35.47 25.44
CA TYR A 112 13.05 34.68 26.67
C TYR A 112 14.35 34.93 27.46
N PRO A 113 14.34 34.73 28.80
CA PRO A 113 15.52 34.91 29.64
C PRO A 113 16.54 33.79 29.47
N ILE A 114 17.58 34.03 28.66
CA ILE A 114 18.69 33.11 28.37
C ILE A 114 20.05 33.78 28.62
N GLU A 115 21.09 32.99 28.86
CA GLU A 115 22.46 33.47 29.08
C GLU A 115 23.22 33.69 27.76
N GLU A 116 23.08 32.74 26.84
CA GLU A 116 23.76 32.74 25.54
C GLU A 116 22.88 32.07 24.49
N HIS A 117 22.82 32.66 23.30
CA HIS A 117 22.18 32.09 22.12
C HIS A 117 23.23 31.79 21.05
N ILE A 118 23.45 30.51 20.76
CA ILE A 118 24.46 30.03 19.81
C ILE A 118 23.74 29.67 18.51
N ILE A 119 23.96 30.43 17.44
CA ILE A 119 23.22 30.26 16.19
C ILE A 119 24.17 29.71 15.12
N LEU A 120 23.83 28.54 14.58
CA LEU A 120 24.59 27.85 13.52
C LEU A 120 23.91 28.13 12.17
N GLU A 121 24.62 28.80 11.27
CA GLU A 121 24.13 29.12 9.93
C GLU A 121 25.25 28.89 8.89
N ALA A 122 24.86 28.35 7.73
CA ALA A 122 25.78 27.89 6.70
C ALA A 122 25.75 28.75 5.43
N ASN A 123 24.61 29.34 5.07
CA ASN A 123 24.57 30.25 3.93
C ASN A 123 25.27 31.57 4.28
N ARG A 124 26.16 32.07 3.41
CA ARG A 124 26.99 33.25 3.68
C ARG A 124 26.20 34.54 3.86
N ASP A 125 25.16 34.78 3.06
CA ASP A 125 24.39 36.03 3.15
C ASP A 125 23.46 36.01 4.37
N VAL A 126 22.81 34.85 4.64
CA VAL A 126 22.04 34.63 5.88
C VAL A 126 22.94 34.76 7.12
N PHE A 127 24.15 34.20 7.09
CA PHE A 127 25.14 34.32 8.19
C PHE A 127 25.57 35.77 8.44
N LYS A 128 25.73 36.58 7.40
CA LYS A 128 26.01 38.01 7.55
C LYS A 128 24.84 38.75 8.21
N ARG A 129 23.59 38.41 7.88
CA ARG A 129 22.41 38.95 8.59
C ARG A 129 22.39 38.52 10.07
N LEU A 130 22.89 37.34 10.39
CA LEU A 130 23.09 36.86 11.77
C LEU A 130 24.19 37.66 12.50
N GLU A 131 25.32 37.97 11.85
CA GLU A 131 26.35 38.86 12.44
C GLU A 131 25.81 40.27 12.74
N ASP A 132 24.96 40.82 11.87
CA ASP A 132 24.29 42.11 12.11
C ASP A 132 23.24 42.03 13.23
N PHE A 133 22.43 40.97 13.27
CA PHE A 133 21.46 40.69 14.34
C PHE A 133 22.14 40.58 15.72
N ALA A 134 23.30 39.90 15.80
CA ALA A 134 24.04 39.71 17.04
C ALA A 134 24.47 41.02 17.72
N LYS A 135 24.62 42.12 16.97
CA LYS A 135 25.01 43.45 17.47
C LYS A 135 23.87 44.16 18.21
N GLY A 136 22.62 43.77 17.97
CA GLY A 136 21.41 44.36 18.57
C GLY A 136 20.61 43.40 19.46
N ALA A 137 21.16 42.23 19.77
CA ALA A 137 20.51 41.19 20.56
C ALA A 137 20.40 41.57 22.05
N THR A 138 19.38 41.01 22.74
CA THR A 138 19.12 41.27 24.17
C THR A 138 19.97 40.40 25.09
N SER A 139 20.12 39.12 24.74
CA SER A 139 21.04 38.17 25.36
C SER A 139 22.20 37.90 24.41
N LYS A 140 23.38 37.50 24.93
CA LYS A 140 24.58 37.29 24.12
C LYS A 140 24.32 36.33 22.95
N VAL A 141 24.44 36.80 21.70
CA VAL A 141 24.44 35.93 20.51
C VAL A 141 25.87 35.55 20.13
N THR A 142 26.08 34.28 19.80
CA THR A 142 27.35 33.72 19.31
C THR A 142 27.12 33.04 17.96
N PRO A 143 27.37 33.73 16.83
CA PRO A 143 27.30 33.13 15.50
C PRO A 143 28.35 32.02 15.29
N MET A 144 27.98 30.95 14.58
CA MET A 144 28.89 29.89 14.16
C MET A 144 28.67 29.49 12.69
N GLY A 145 29.58 29.88 11.81
CA GLY A 145 29.47 29.72 10.36
C GLY A 145 30.48 30.59 9.60
N PRO A 146 30.31 30.82 8.28
CA PRO A 146 29.33 30.21 7.38
C PRO A 146 29.83 28.84 6.90
N GLU A 147 29.48 27.81 7.65
CA GLU A 147 29.87 26.41 7.39
C GLU A 147 28.76 25.49 7.92
N LEU A 148 28.68 24.27 7.39
CA LEU A 148 27.62 23.34 7.77
C LEU A 148 27.64 22.97 9.26
N TRP A 149 26.45 22.75 9.83
CA TRP A 149 26.29 22.47 11.25
C TRP A 149 27.09 21.23 11.69
N GLN A 150 27.27 20.24 10.82
CA GLN A 150 28.09 19.03 11.03
C GLN A 150 29.58 19.35 11.32
N THR A 151 30.04 20.56 11.00
CA THR A 151 31.36 21.07 11.38
C THR A 151 31.25 21.99 12.60
N SER A 152 30.35 22.97 12.58
CA SER A 152 30.20 23.95 13.67
C SER A 152 29.89 23.32 15.04
N ILE A 153 29.03 22.29 15.09
CA ILE A 153 28.59 21.65 16.33
C ILE A 153 29.73 20.99 17.13
N LYS A 154 30.83 20.62 16.45
CA LYS A 154 32.01 20.02 17.07
C LYS A 154 32.79 21.00 17.96
N ARG A 155 32.54 22.31 17.83
CA ARG A 155 33.07 23.35 18.74
C ARG A 155 32.24 23.52 20.00
N ILE A 156 31.02 22.97 20.07
CA ILE A 156 30.17 23.04 21.25
C ILE A 156 30.55 21.89 22.20
N PRO A 157 30.98 22.19 23.46
CA PRO A 157 31.36 21.15 24.40
C PRO A 157 30.19 20.24 24.81
N ASP A 158 30.51 18.97 25.09
CA ASP A 158 29.60 17.99 25.64
C ASP A 158 28.92 18.48 26.93
N ASN A 159 27.62 18.23 27.07
CA ASN A 159 26.83 18.58 28.26
C ASN A 159 26.94 20.08 28.65
N SER A 160 26.99 20.99 27.68
CA SER A 160 27.14 22.44 27.91
C SER A 160 25.94 23.29 27.50
N VAL A 161 24.90 22.68 26.93
CA VAL A 161 23.70 23.35 26.36
C VAL A 161 22.45 22.99 27.16
N ASP A 162 21.60 23.96 27.45
CA ASP A 162 20.35 23.81 28.23
C ASP A 162 19.12 23.57 27.33
N GLY A 163 19.15 24.14 26.12
CA GLY A 163 18.04 24.17 25.16
C GLY A 163 18.51 24.07 23.71
N ILE A 164 17.74 23.41 22.84
CA ILE A 164 18.01 23.31 21.39
C ILE A 164 16.74 23.55 20.57
N LEU A 165 16.87 24.35 19.52
CA LEU A 165 15.95 24.48 18.40
C LEU A 165 16.71 24.11 17.11
N TYR A 166 16.14 23.23 16.29
CA TYR A 166 16.69 22.87 14.98
C TYR A 166 15.65 23.14 13.88
N ASP A 167 16.01 23.99 12.92
CA ASP A 167 15.14 24.46 11.82
C ASP A 167 15.97 24.65 10.54
N THR A 168 16.36 23.54 9.92
CA THR A 168 17.28 23.54 8.77
C THR A 168 16.60 23.06 7.49
N TYR A 169 16.98 23.66 6.37
CA TYR A 169 16.59 23.22 5.04
C TYR A 169 17.42 22.01 4.54
N PRO A 170 16.83 20.99 3.87
CA PRO A 170 17.55 19.84 3.32
C PRO A 170 18.36 20.21 2.05
N LEU A 171 19.61 19.78 1.95
CA LEU A 171 20.56 20.26 0.92
C LEU A 171 20.53 19.47 -0.40
N ASN A 172 19.68 18.45 -0.50
CA ASN A 172 19.55 17.52 -1.62
C ASN A 172 18.31 16.65 -1.40
N LYS A 173 17.92 15.91 -2.45
CA LYS A 173 16.77 15.02 -2.41
C LYS A 173 16.95 13.84 -1.45
N GLU A 174 18.18 13.42 -1.17
CA GLU A 174 18.49 12.30 -0.26
C GLU A 174 18.32 12.69 1.22
N GLU A 175 18.65 13.94 1.58
CA GLU A 175 18.48 14.52 2.93
C GLU A 175 17.04 15.02 3.19
N GLN A 176 16.21 15.15 2.13
CA GLN A 176 14.79 15.46 2.25
C GLN A 176 14.12 14.42 3.18
N HIS A 177 13.33 14.91 4.15
CA HIS A 177 12.66 14.11 5.18
C HIS A 177 13.55 13.47 6.27
N THR A 178 14.88 13.45 6.12
CA THR A 178 15.80 12.72 7.02
C THR A 178 16.89 13.57 7.69
N HIS A 179 17.15 14.79 7.21
CA HIS A 179 18.24 15.68 7.67
C HIS A 179 18.36 15.85 9.20
N GLN A 180 17.24 15.85 9.93
CA GLN A 180 17.21 15.96 11.39
C GLN A 180 17.83 14.76 12.11
N PHE A 181 17.82 13.56 11.52
CA PHE A 181 18.20 12.33 12.22
C PHE A 181 19.70 12.23 12.50
N ASP A 182 20.56 12.76 11.63
CA ASP A 182 22.01 12.91 11.89
C ASP A 182 22.25 13.86 13.08
N PHE A 183 21.45 14.93 13.19
CA PHE A 183 21.58 15.93 14.24
C PHE A 183 21.19 15.40 15.62
N LEU A 184 20.20 14.49 15.73
CA LEU A 184 19.73 13.95 17.02
C LEU A 184 20.87 13.40 17.90
N ARG A 185 21.88 12.76 17.30
CA ARG A 185 23.03 12.19 18.02
C ARG A 185 23.94 13.29 18.60
N GLU A 186 24.28 14.29 17.79
CA GLU A 186 25.10 15.42 18.23
C GLU A 186 24.36 16.31 19.24
N ALA A 187 23.06 16.50 19.08
CA ALA A 187 22.21 17.15 20.08
C ALA A 187 22.28 16.43 21.44
N ARG A 188 22.19 15.09 21.46
CA ARG A 188 22.33 14.31 22.71
C ARG A 188 23.72 14.46 23.34
N ARG A 189 24.78 14.68 22.56
CA ARG A 189 26.13 14.97 23.08
C ARG A 189 26.18 16.31 23.80
N ILE A 190 25.72 17.39 23.17
CA ILE A 190 25.88 18.76 23.69
C ILE A 190 24.87 19.15 24.78
N LEU A 191 23.66 18.57 24.80
CA LEU A 191 22.67 18.81 25.85
C LEU A 191 23.20 18.42 27.24
N LYS A 192 22.96 19.24 28.25
CA LYS A 192 23.10 18.88 29.67
C LYS A 192 22.12 17.75 30.04
N PRO A 193 22.40 16.94 31.07
CA PRO A 193 21.38 16.13 31.72
C PRO A 193 20.29 17.06 32.29
N GLY A 194 19.03 16.87 31.90
CA GLY A 194 17.91 17.80 32.12
C GLY A 194 17.66 18.78 30.96
N GLY A 195 18.57 18.87 29.99
CA GLY A 195 18.46 19.73 28.81
C GLY A 195 17.33 19.31 27.86
N ILE A 196 16.76 20.28 27.15
CA ILE A 196 15.58 20.12 26.29
C ILE A 196 15.89 20.43 24.82
N MET A 197 15.22 19.75 23.90
CA MET A 197 15.31 19.97 22.46
C MET A 197 13.93 19.93 21.81
N THR A 198 13.75 20.78 20.80
CA THR A 198 12.69 20.68 19.80
C THR A 198 13.27 20.83 18.39
N TYR A 199 12.49 20.49 17.37
CA TYR A 199 12.88 20.66 15.97
C TYR A 199 11.67 20.91 15.07
N CYS A 200 11.86 21.74 14.06
CA CYS A 200 10.97 21.88 12.92
C CYS A 200 11.26 20.78 11.88
N ASN A 201 10.22 20.27 11.24
CA ASN A 201 10.32 19.62 9.93
C ASN A 201 8.96 19.67 9.21
N LEU A 202 8.39 20.87 9.06
CA LEU A 202 7.05 21.07 8.47
C LEU A 202 6.89 20.39 7.11
N THR A 203 7.88 20.55 6.24
CA THR A 203 7.91 20.04 4.85
C THR A 203 7.70 18.53 4.74
N SER A 204 8.17 17.77 5.74
CA SER A 204 8.16 16.31 5.74
C SER A 204 7.03 15.75 6.56
N LEU A 205 6.85 16.31 7.76
CA LEU A 205 5.80 15.94 8.68
C LEU A 205 4.42 16.33 8.12
N GLY A 206 4.33 17.37 7.30
CA GLY A 206 3.11 17.78 6.60
C GLY A 206 2.69 16.85 5.46
N VAL A 207 3.64 16.21 4.75
CA VAL A 207 3.31 15.16 3.77
C VAL A 207 2.76 13.94 4.50
N LEU A 208 3.52 13.43 5.48
CA LEU A 208 3.18 12.24 6.25
C LEU A 208 1.93 12.40 7.13
N ARG A 209 1.54 13.62 7.51
CA ARG A 209 0.37 13.86 8.38
C ARG A 209 -0.95 13.31 7.82
N HIS A 210 -1.07 13.16 6.51
CA HIS A 210 -2.24 12.57 5.84
C HIS A 210 -2.32 11.04 5.99
N GLU A 211 -1.30 10.37 6.55
CA GLU A 211 -1.21 8.90 6.64
C GLU A 211 -1.55 8.34 8.03
N TYR A 212 -1.51 9.19 9.06
CA TYR A 212 -1.74 8.83 10.48
C TYR A 212 -2.96 9.57 11.02
N ALA A 213 -3.66 9.02 12.01
CA ALA A 213 -4.81 9.70 12.63
C ALA A 213 -4.37 10.91 13.48
N SER A 214 -3.21 10.83 14.14
CA SER A 214 -2.71 11.87 15.04
C SER A 214 -1.22 12.17 14.93
N TRP A 215 -0.81 13.36 15.39
CA TRP A 215 0.60 13.74 15.54
C TRP A 215 1.37 12.81 16.50
N HIS A 216 0.70 12.24 17.51
CA HIS A 216 1.33 11.29 18.43
C HIS A 216 1.66 9.96 17.74
N GLU A 217 0.72 9.44 16.95
CA GLU A 217 0.90 8.21 16.17
C GLU A 217 2.00 8.36 15.10
N LEU A 218 1.99 9.48 14.36
CA LEU A 218 3.05 9.83 13.40
C LEU A 218 4.43 9.89 14.09
N PHE A 219 4.51 10.48 15.29
CA PHE A 219 5.76 10.55 16.06
C PHE A 219 6.24 9.16 16.52
N GLU A 220 5.34 8.35 17.06
CA GLU A 220 5.60 6.98 17.52
C GLU A 220 6.09 6.08 16.36
N ALA A 221 5.50 6.21 15.18
CA ALA A 221 5.88 5.43 14.00
C ALA A 221 7.17 5.93 13.32
N THR A 222 7.30 7.24 13.09
CA THR A 222 8.32 7.78 12.16
C THR A 222 9.50 8.50 12.82
N GLN A 223 9.38 8.94 14.07
CA GLN A 223 10.41 9.76 14.73
C GLN A 223 11.08 9.01 15.89
N LYS A 224 10.26 8.31 16.70
CA LYS A 224 10.70 7.56 17.88
C LYS A 224 11.75 6.49 17.59
N PRO A 225 11.70 5.69 16.49
CA PRO A 225 12.76 4.72 16.19
C PRO A 225 14.14 5.37 16.04
N HIS A 226 14.22 6.50 15.33
CA HIS A 226 15.47 7.24 15.13
C HIS A 226 15.98 7.91 16.42
N LEU A 227 15.08 8.40 17.28
CA LEU A 227 15.42 8.92 18.61
C LEU A 227 16.00 7.81 19.51
N LEU A 228 15.40 6.61 19.52
CA LEU A 228 15.94 5.46 20.25
C LEU A 228 17.31 5.02 19.67
N ALA A 229 17.47 5.01 18.34
CA ALA A 229 18.73 4.75 17.64
C ALA A 229 19.78 5.88 17.74
N ALA A 230 19.40 7.04 18.27
CA ALA A 230 20.28 8.13 18.72
C ALA A 230 20.60 8.05 20.23
N GLY A 231 20.16 6.99 20.91
CA GLY A 231 20.47 6.70 22.31
C GLY A 231 19.54 7.39 23.32
N TYR A 232 18.43 7.97 22.88
CA TYR A 232 17.37 8.46 23.76
C TYR A 232 16.53 7.31 24.33
N HIS A 233 15.74 7.58 25.37
CA HIS A 233 14.81 6.62 25.99
C HIS A 233 13.36 7.06 25.82
N ALA A 234 12.39 6.13 25.86
CA ALA A 234 10.98 6.46 25.64
C ALA A 234 10.38 7.43 26.69
N ASP A 235 10.93 7.47 27.91
CA ASP A 235 10.59 8.43 28.97
C ASP A 235 11.14 9.85 28.73
N GLU A 236 12.04 10.02 27.75
CA GLU A 236 12.60 11.32 27.35
C GLU A 236 11.80 12.01 26.23
N LEU A 237 10.84 11.31 25.61
CA LEU A 237 10.17 11.77 24.38
C LEU A 237 8.72 12.20 24.66
N LEU A 238 8.37 13.42 24.27
CA LEU A 238 7.01 13.95 24.30
C LEU A 238 6.70 14.65 22.97
N VAL A 239 5.41 14.79 22.67
CA VAL A 239 4.91 15.45 21.45
C VAL A 239 3.64 16.23 21.77
N GLU A 240 3.65 17.53 21.49
CA GLU A 240 2.50 18.43 21.53
C GLU A 240 1.99 18.68 20.08
N ALA A 241 0.74 19.10 19.93
CA ALA A 241 0.19 19.60 18.66
C ALA A 241 -0.15 21.09 18.82
N PHE A 242 0.17 21.90 17.80
CA PHE A 242 0.03 23.36 17.84
C PHE A 242 -0.74 23.88 16.62
N PRO A 243 -1.76 24.75 16.75
CA PRO A 243 -2.50 25.31 15.62
C PRO A 243 -1.64 26.18 14.70
N VAL A 244 -1.83 26.09 13.39
CA VAL A 244 -1.14 26.91 12.38
C VAL A 244 -2.08 27.30 11.23
N GLU A 245 -1.79 28.41 10.57
CA GLU A 245 -2.60 28.95 9.47
C GLU A 245 -1.75 29.17 8.20
N PRO A 246 -1.40 28.11 7.45
CA PRO A 246 -0.65 28.25 6.21
C PRO A 246 -1.49 28.94 5.12
N PRO A 247 -0.87 29.77 4.25
CA PRO A 247 -1.51 30.30 3.04
C PRO A 247 -2.04 29.18 2.12
N ARG A 248 -3.10 29.47 1.37
CA ARG A 248 -3.72 28.50 0.43
C ARG A 248 -2.80 28.09 -0.74
N ASP A 249 -1.76 28.88 -0.96
CA ASP A 249 -0.70 28.76 -1.95
C ASP A 249 0.65 28.35 -1.32
N CYS A 250 0.65 27.87 -0.06
CA CYS A 250 1.84 27.32 0.58
C CYS A 250 2.32 26.04 -0.16
N GLU A 251 3.53 26.09 -0.71
CA GLU A 251 4.11 25.03 -1.56
C GLU A 251 4.49 23.74 -0.79
N TYR A 252 4.41 23.73 0.54
CA TYR A 252 4.95 22.65 1.39
C TYR A 252 4.15 22.34 2.67
N TYR A 253 3.08 23.08 2.98
CA TYR A 253 2.25 22.80 4.16
C TYR A 253 0.77 23.07 3.93
N SER A 254 -0.08 22.15 4.40
CA SER A 254 -1.52 22.12 4.09
C SER A 254 -2.43 21.89 5.31
N HIS A 255 -1.86 21.82 6.52
CA HIS A 255 -2.58 21.44 7.75
C HIS A 255 -2.87 22.64 8.65
N ASP A 256 -3.94 22.53 9.44
CA ASP A 256 -4.38 23.49 10.45
C ASP A 256 -3.63 23.36 11.80
N THR A 257 -2.77 22.36 11.91
CA THR A 257 -1.96 22.04 13.08
C THR A 257 -0.59 21.56 12.64
N ALA A 258 0.40 21.68 13.53
CA ALA A 258 1.76 21.18 13.36
C ALA A 258 2.25 20.43 14.60
N MET A 259 3.21 19.52 14.40
CA MET A 259 3.84 18.76 15.48
C MET A 259 4.89 19.59 16.22
N VAL A 260 4.92 19.47 17.55
CA VAL A 260 5.96 20.05 18.41
C VAL A 260 6.65 18.92 19.18
N PRO A 261 7.80 18.41 18.69
CA PRO A 261 8.62 17.44 19.40
C PRO A 261 9.24 18.04 20.65
N ILE A 262 9.21 17.33 21.78
CA ILE A 262 9.72 17.81 23.07
C ILE A 262 10.58 16.71 23.68
N ILE A 263 11.89 16.82 23.47
CA ILE A 263 12.86 15.79 23.83
C ILE A 263 13.68 16.25 25.03
N ARG A 264 13.70 15.49 26.13
CA ARG A 264 14.37 15.86 27.40
C ARG A 264 15.44 14.85 27.78
N LYS A 265 16.72 15.20 27.66
CA LYS A 265 17.84 14.32 28.01
C LYS A 265 17.81 14.00 29.52
N ARG A 266 17.78 12.73 29.89
CA ARG A 266 17.63 12.27 31.27
C ARG A 266 18.80 12.69 32.17
N GLY A 267 18.48 13.09 33.40
CA GLY A 267 19.46 13.33 34.45
C GLY A 267 20.22 12.05 34.83
N LYS A 268 21.53 12.14 35.10
CA LYS A 268 22.24 11.03 35.78
C LYS A 268 21.58 10.82 37.15
N ALA A 269 21.02 9.63 37.37
CA ALA A 269 20.42 9.30 38.66
C ALA A 269 21.49 9.38 39.76
N SER A 270 21.23 10.19 40.79
CA SER A 270 22.06 10.23 41.99
C SER A 270 21.92 8.89 42.73
N ALA A 271 23.01 8.14 42.80
CA ALA A 271 23.03 6.87 43.52
C ALA A 271 22.90 7.14 45.03
N SER A 272 21.70 6.94 45.59
CA SER A 272 21.43 7.09 47.02
C SER A 272 20.52 5.98 47.56
N SER A 273 20.96 5.39 48.68
CA SER A 273 20.21 4.53 49.62
C SER A 273 19.32 3.42 49.03
N ALA A 274 19.78 2.17 49.15
CA ALA A 274 18.89 1.01 49.15
C ALA A 274 18.03 0.98 50.43
N GLY A 275 16.75 0.58 50.30
CA GLY A 275 15.84 0.31 51.42
C GLY A 275 14.74 -0.66 50.96
N CYS A 276 14.91 -1.96 51.17
CA CYS A 276 14.45 -2.71 52.34
C CYS A 276 13.03 -3.31 52.13
N HIS A 277 12.98 -4.61 51.84
CA HIS A 277 11.71 -5.38 51.84
C HIS A 277 11.27 -5.73 53.26
N PRO A 278 9.99 -5.51 53.64
CA PRO A 278 9.39 -6.24 54.74
C PRO A 278 8.98 -7.65 54.30
N ARG A 279 9.67 -8.68 54.81
CA ARG A 279 9.10 -10.04 54.84
C ARG A 279 8.07 -10.10 55.97
N HIS A 280 6.91 -10.72 55.74
CA HIS A 280 6.08 -11.27 56.81
C HIS A 280 5.93 -12.79 56.66
N VAL A 281 5.76 -13.47 57.79
CA VAL A 281 6.15 -14.88 57.97
C VAL A 281 5.04 -15.70 58.64
N LEU A 282 4.62 -16.75 57.94
CA LEU A 282 4.07 -18.04 58.39
C LEU A 282 2.93 -18.13 59.45
N GLY A 283 1.84 -18.79 59.03
CA GLY A 283 1.10 -19.77 59.85
C GLY A 283 -0.22 -19.28 60.49
N THR A 284 -1.25 -20.10 60.72
CA THR A 284 -1.53 -21.53 60.39
C THR A 284 -3.07 -21.70 60.16
N ARG A 285 -3.78 -22.85 60.07
CA ARG A 285 -3.55 -24.27 60.45
C ARG A 285 -4.58 -25.20 59.74
N ARG A 286 -4.19 -26.49 59.57
CA ARG A 286 -5.00 -27.73 59.38
C ARG A 286 -6.54 -27.64 59.16
N SER A 287 -7.03 -28.39 58.17
CA SER A 287 -7.75 -29.67 58.43
C SER A 287 -7.60 -30.63 57.23
N PHE A 288 -7.94 -31.93 57.39
CA PHE A 288 -7.74 -32.96 56.34
C PHE A 288 -8.71 -34.15 56.54
N SER A 289 -9.81 -34.19 55.78
CA SER A 289 -10.80 -35.31 55.71
C SER A 289 -11.88 -34.94 54.68
N SER A 290 -12.53 -35.82 53.91
CA SER A 290 -12.51 -37.30 53.85
C SER A 290 -12.82 -37.80 52.42
N TRP A 291 -12.70 -39.11 52.17
CA TRP A 291 -12.97 -39.74 50.87
C TRP A 291 -14.45 -40.16 50.68
N ARG A 292 -15.02 -39.96 49.48
CA ARG A 292 -15.87 -40.97 48.78
C ARG A 292 -16.26 -40.61 47.33
N GLN A 293 -15.71 -41.38 46.39
CA GLN A 293 -16.32 -42.07 45.24
C GLN A 293 -17.53 -41.51 44.42
N GLN A 294 -17.43 -41.76 43.10
CA GLN A 294 -18.49 -41.96 42.07
C GLN A 294 -19.16 -40.75 41.35
N SER A 295 -18.68 -40.47 40.12
CA SER A 295 -19.38 -40.66 38.81
C SER A 295 -20.75 -39.99 38.51
N PRO A 296 -21.09 -39.61 37.25
CA PRO A 296 -20.29 -39.20 36.09
C PRO A 296 -20.77 -37.89 35.39
N TRP A 297 -19.96 -37.38 34.45
CA TRP A 297 -20.34 -36.63 33.23
C TRP A 297 -21.66 -35.82 33.22
N LYS A 298 -21.64 -34.59 33.74
CA LYS A 298 -22.58 -33.50 33.34
C LYS A 298 -21.89 -32.13 33.17
N GLY A 299 -20.73 -32.10 32.53
CA GLY A 299 -20.11 -30.85 32.08
C GLY A 299 -20.76 -30.36 30.78
N HIS A 300 -21.74 -29.44 30.86
CA HIS A 300 -22.13 -28.64 29.71
C HIS A 300 -20.95 -27.74 29.33
N ARG A 301 -20.25 -28.08 28.24
CA ARG A 301 -19.28 -27.17 27.62
C ARG A 301 -20.06 -26.05 26.94
N SER A 302 -20.21 -24.92 27.62
CA SER A 302 -20.60 -23.67 26.98
C SER A 302 -19.49 -23.26 26.02
N PHE A 303 -19.69 -23.51 24.73
CA PHE A 303 -18.86 -22.90 23.69
C PHE A 303 -19.00 -21.37 23.81
N GLY A 304 -17.89 -20.65 23.86
CA GLY A 304 -17.90 -19.19 23.96
C GLY A 304 -18.62 -18.58 22.76
N THR A 305 -19.60 -17.72 23.00
CA THR A 305 -20.48 -17.17 21.95
C THR A 305 -19.97 -15.85 21.36
N GLU A 306 -18.66 -15.59 21.44
CA GLU A 306 -18.00 -14.49 20.73
C GLU A 306 -17.83 -14.87 19.26
N VAL A 307 -18.93 -14.75 18.51
CA VAL A 307 -18.96 -14.99 17.07
C VAL A 307 -18.44 -13.75 16.36
N ASN A 308 -17.18 -13.77 15.89
CA ASN A 308 -16.60 -12.68 15.10
C ASN A 308 -17.54 -12.23 13.96
N HIS A 309 -17.88 -10.95 13.96
CA HIS A 309 -19.07 -10.40 13.30
C HIS A 309 -18.90 -10.06 11.80
N ALA A 310 -18.22 -10.90 11.01
CA ALA A 310 -18.19 -10.77 9.54
C ALA A 310 -19.62 -10.73 8.94
N ALA A 311 -20.52 -11.55 9.49
CA ALA A 311 -21.91 -11.62 9.05
C ALA A 311 -22.80 -10.40 9.42
N ALA A 312 -22.31 -9.43 10.20
CA ALA A 312 -23.14 -8.32 10.69
C ALA A 312 -23.48 -7.27 9.62
N GLN A 313 -22.64 -7.12 8.58
CA GLN A 313 -22.87 -6.19 7.47
C GLN A 313 -23.43 -6.90 6.21
N HIS A 314 -23.47 -8.24 6.19
CA HIS A 314 -23.89 -9.00 5.02
C HIS A 314 -25.41 -8.87 4.74
N LYS A 315 -25.74 -8.14 3.66
CA LYS A 315 -27.05 -8.25 3.01
C LYS A 315 -27.15 -9.63 2.34
N LYS A 316 -28.01 -10.50 2.87
CA LYS A 316 -28.35 -11.80 2.27
C LYS A 316 -28.67 -11.66 0.79
N SER A 317 -28.22 -12.62 -0.04
CA SER A 317 -28.67 -12.75 -1.43
C SER A 317 -30.21 -12.68 -1.49
N PRO A 318 -30.80 -11.90 -2.42
CA PRO A 318 -32.24 -11.90 -2.63
C PRO A 318 -32.71 -13.31 -3.00
N LYS A 319 -33.49 -13.95 -2.13
CA LYS A 319 -33.96 -15.32 -2.37
C LYS A 319 -34.74 -15.41 -3.69
N ALA A 320 -34.26 -16.29 -4.57
CA ALA A 320 -34.92 -16.76 -5.79
C ALA A 320 -35.07 -15.72 -6.92
N ASP A 321 -33.94 -15.25 -7.45
CA ASP A 321 -33.83 -14.72 -8.83
C ASP A 321 -33.48 -15.81 -9.86
N GLY A 322 -32.95 -16.97 -9.44
CA GLY A 322 -32.65 -18.11 -10.30
C GLY A 322 -31.25 -18.09 -10.92
N ARG A 323 -30.27 -17.49 -10.22
CA ARG A 323 -28.85 -17.47 -10.59
C ARG A 323 -28.30 -18.85 -10.96
N LYS A 324 -27.28 -18.82 -11.81
CA LYS A 324 -26.40 -19.95 -12.10
C LYS A 324 -24.94 -19.55 -12.00
N LEU A 325 -24.09 -20.51 -11.66
CA LEU A 325 -22.66 -20.41 -11.91
C LEU A 325 -22.37 -20.93 -13.32
N ASN A 326 -21.93 -20.06 -14.23
CA ASN A 326 -21.56 -20.46 -15.59
C ASN A 326 -20.55 -19.49 -16.19
N ALA A 327 -19.31 -19.90 -16.45
CA ALA A 327 -18.41 -19.18 -17.35
C ALA A 327 -17.36 -20.12 -17.96
N TRP A 328 -17.41 -20.30 -19.28
CA TRP A 328 -16.52 -21.17 -20.04
C TRP A 328 -15.34 -20.41 -20.69
N THR A 329 -15.47 -19.11 -20.87
CA THR A 329 -14.51 -18.25 -21.60
C THR A 329 -14.18 -16.97 -20.81
N GLN A 330 -13.11 -16.27 -21.19
CA GLN A 330 -12.79 -14.95 -20.63
C GLN A 330 -13.63 -13.79 -21.22
N TRP A 331 -14.37 -14.02 -22.30
CA TRP A 331 -14.95 -12.96 -23.14
C TRP A 331 -16.47 -13.08 -23.42
N GLY A 332 -17.12 -14.16 -22.94
CA GLY A 332 -18.57 -14.30 -23.00
C GLY A 332 -19.28 -13.15 -22.28
N GLU A 333 -20.49 -12.79 -22.72
CA GLU A 333 -21.22 -11.62 -22.23
C GLU A 333 -21.48 -11.73 -20.72
N LEU A 334 -20.87 -10.85 -19.94
CA LEU A 334 -20.86 -10.91 -18.49
C LEU A 334 -22.23 -10.55 -17.92
N LYS A 335 -22.70 -11.34 -16.94
CA LYS A 335 -24.02 -11.17 -16.28
C LYS A 335 -23.90 -10.97 -14.79
N GLU A 336 -22.97 -11.66 -14.13
CA GLU A 336 -22.70 -11.50 -12.70
C GLU A 336 -21.20 -11.66 -12.39
N CYS A 337 -20.68 -10.80 -11.53
CA CYS A 337 -19.33 -10.93 -10.97
C CYS A 337 -19.23 -10.44 -9.51
N VAL A 338 -18.20 -10.90 -8.81
CA VAL A 338 -17.71 -10.32 -7.56
C VAL A 338 -16.65 -9.27 -7.88
N VAL A 339 -16.70 -8.13 -7.21
CA VAL A 339 -15.64 -7.10 -7.17
C VAL A 339 -15.04 -7.08 -5.77
N GLY A 340 -13.71 -6.93 -5.66
CA GLY A 340 -13.00 -6.92 -4.38
C GLY A 340 -13.32 -5.76 -3.44
N VAL A 341 -12.70 -5.80 -2.26
CA VAL A 341 -12.68 -4.71 -1.27
C VAL A 341 -11.27 -4.50 -0.71
N ALA A 342 -10.88 -3.26 -0.43
CA ALA A 342 -9.64 -2.92 0.25
C ALA A 342 -9.78 -2.88 1.78
N ASP A 343 -10.99 -3.03 2.33
CA ASP A 343 -11.29 -2.91 3.76
C ASP A 343 -10.36 -3.72 4.66
N ASN A 344 -9.93 -3.07 5.75
CA ASN A 344 -9.07 -3.62 6.81
C ASN A 344 -7.70 -4.15 6.37
N ALA A 345 -7.30 -3.95 5.10
CA ALA A 345 -6.10 -4.53 4.50
C ALA A 345 -4.85 -4.33 5.35
N CYS A 346 -3.97 -5.32 5.31
CA CYS A 346 -2.66 -5.25 5.92
C CYS A 346 -1.54 -5.30 4.88
N PHE A 347 -0.35 -4.88 5.28
CA PHE A 347 0.86 -5.16 4.53
C PHE A 347 1.13 -6.68 4.58
N PRO A 348 1.46 -7.33 3.44
CA PRO A 348 1.83 -8.73 3.41
C PRO A 348 3.13 -8.92 4.20
N PRO A 349 3.21 -9.83 5.18
CA PRO A 349 4.41 -10.05 5.96
C PRO A 349 5.47 -10.84 5.17
N VAL A 350 6.73 -10.62 5.51
CA VAL A 350 7.89 -11.34 4.95
C VAL A 350 7.77 -12.83 5.27
N GLN A 351 7.82 -13.68 4.25
CA GLN A 351 7.52 -15.12 4.34
C GLN A 351 8.22 -15.91 3.22
N PRO A 352 8.29 -17.26 3.29
CA PRO A 352 9.02 -18.07 2.31
C PRO A 352 8.62 -17.90 0.84
N ALA A 353 7.32 -17.70 0.55
CA ALA A 353 6.82 -17.42 -0.81
C ALA A 353 6.87 -15.94 -1.19
N MET A 354 7.22 -15.02 -0.28
CA MET A 354 7.18 -13.58 -0.56
C MET A 354 8.09 -12.77 0.37
N ILE A 355 9.15 -12.20 -0.20
CA ILE A 355 9.87 -11.06 0.37
C ILE A 355 9.41 -9.80 -0.38
N PRO A 356 8.53 -8.97 0.21
CA PRO A 356 8.02 -7.77 -0.45
C PRO A 356 9.03 -6.62 -0.45
N GLU A 357 8.99 -5.77 -1.47
CA GLU A 357 9.87 -4.60 -1.61
C GLU A 357 9.09 -3.29 -1.76
N ILE A 358 9.65 -2.21 -1.18
CA ILE A 358 9.16 -0.84 -1.37
C ILE A 358 9.69 -0.30 -2.70
N ASN A 359 8.78 0.04 -3.61
CA ASN A 359 9.09 0.52 -4.96
C ASN A 359 9.58 1.97 -4.97
N ASP A 360 9.02 2.79 -4.08
CA ASP A 360 9.38 4.19 -3.94
C ASP A 360 10.75 4.31 -3.24
N PRO A 361 11.80 4.86 -3.91
CA PRO A 361 13.15 4.94 -3.34
C PRO A 361 13.30 5.95 -2.19
N MET A 362 12.33 6.85 -1.99
CA MET A 362 12.28 7.81 -0.88
C MET A 362 11.64 7.17 0.34
N LEU A 363 10.47 6.55 0.19
CA LEU A 363 9.81 5.80 1.27
C LEU A 363 10.68 4.62 1.73
N ARG A 364 11.42 3.96 0.83
CA ARG A 364 12.42 2.93 1.20
C ARG A 364 13.53 3.47 2.10
N LYS A 365 13.97 4.73 1.92
CA LYS A 365 14.97 5.40 2.79
C LYS A 365 14.37 5.84 4.12
N VAL A 366 13.11 6.31 4.13
CA VAL A 366 12.43 6.82 5.32
C VAL A 366 11.99 5.70 6.25
N LEU A 367 11.43 4.61 5.70
CA LEU A 367 10.92 3.47 6.47
C LEU A 367 12.02 2.45 6.81
N GLY A 368 13.01 2.28 5.92
CA GLY A 368 14.14 1.36 6.07
C GLY A 368 13.77 -0.11 5.87
N GLU A 369 12.77 -0.59 6.61
CA GLU A 369 12.19 -1.93 6.54
C GLU A 369 10.76 -1.90 5.97
N TRP A 370 10.24 -3.08 5.64
CA TRP A 370 8.87 -3.24 5.14
C TRP A 370 7.82 -2.98 6.26
N PRO A 371 6.76 -2.17 6.02
CA PRO A 371 5.71 -1.95 7.01
C PRO A 371 4.95 -3.22 7.41
N ARG A 372 4.37 -3.21 8.62
CA ARG A 372 3.67 -4.36 9.23
C ARG A 372 2.29 -3.93 9.74
N GLY A 373 1.35 -4.87 9.83
CA GLY A 373 -0.02 -4.56 10.24
C GLY A 373 -0.83 -3.83 9.15
N ARG A 374 -1.80 -3.00 9.53
CA ARG A 374 -2.75 -2.38 8.58
C ARG A 374 -2.09 -1.37 7.63
N LYS A 375 -2.57 -1.32 6.38
CA LYS A 375 -2.38 -0.16 5.47
C LYS A 375 -3.12 1.05 6.04
N SER A 376 -2.71 2.26 5.66
CA SER A 376 -3.35 3.50 6.12
C SER A 376 -4.78 3.61 5.58
N GLN A 377 -5.69 4.20 6.37
CA GLN A 377 -7.11 4.29 5.99
C GLN A 377 -7.29 5.06 4.67
N ARG A 378 -6.49 6.10 4.42
CA ARG A 378 -6.46 6.84 3.15
C ARG A 378 -6.16 5.94 1.94
N CYS A 379 -5.28 4.96 2.09
CA CYS A 379 -4.93 3.99 1.04
C CYS A 379 -6.05 2.96 0.81
N VAL A 380 -6.80 2.61 1.87
CA VAL A 380 -8.01 1.77 1.79
C VAL A 380 -9.15 2.53 1.11
N ASP A 381 -9.44 3.75 1.56
CA ASP A 381 -10.52 4.59 1.06
C ASP A 381 -10.37 4.90 -0.44
N ALA A 382 -9.16 5.27 -0.89
CA ALA A 382 -8.92 5.60 -2.29
C ALA A 382 -9.05 4.40 -3.24
N ALA A 383 -8.63 3.21 -2.80
CA ALA A 383 -8.84 1.98 -3.58
C ALA A 383 -10.31 1.53 -3.55
N ASN A 384 -11.02 1.72 -2.44
CA ASN A 384 -12.45 1.46 -2.37
C ASN A 384 -13.27 2.44 -3.22
N GLU A 385 -12.87 3.71 -3.38
CA GLU A 385 -13.50 4.65 -4.31
C GLU A 385 -13.39 4.16 -5.77
N GLU A 386 -12.24 3.64 -6.17
CA GLU A 386 -12.04 3.03 -7.51
C GLU A 386 -12.80 1.70 -7.69
N LEU A 387 -12.83 0.83 -6.67
CA LEU A 387 -13.60 -0.43 -6.69
C LEU A 387 -15.11 -0.19 -6.73
N ASP A 388 -15.61 0.82 -6.00
CA ASP A 388 -17.01 1.24 -6.02
C ASP A 388 -17.36 1.93 -7.35
N ASN A 389 -16.45 2.70 -7.94
CA ASN A 389 -16.62 3.22 -9.29
C ASN A 389 -16.70 2.09 -10.34
N LEU A 390 -15.84 1.06 -10.24
CA LEU A 390 -15.92 -0.13 -11.10
C LEU A 390 -17.27 -0.85 -10.95
N VAL A 391 -17.80 -0.96 -9.73
CA VAL A 391 -19.18 -1.46 -9.49
C VAL A 391 -20.22 -0.61 -10.22
N ASN A 392 -20.19 0.71 -10.06
CA ASN A 392 -21.14 1.61 -10.73
C ASN A 392 -21.08 1.51 -12.26
N VAL A 393 -19.88 1.31 -12.83
CA VAL A 393 -19.67 1.08 -14.27
C VAL A 393 -20.25 -0.26 -14.70
N LEU A 394 -19.96 -1.34 -13.98
CA LEU A 394 -20.47 -2.68 -14.28
C LEU A 394 -22.01 -2.74 -14.22
N GLU A 395 -22.63 -2.14 -13.19
CA GLU A 395 -24.09 -2.06 -13.08
C GLU A 395 -24.72 -1.15 -14.15
N GLY A 396 -24.01 -0.10 -14.57
CA GLY A 396 -24.39 0.73 -15.71
C GLY A 396 -24.40 -0.03 -17.05
N GLU A 397 -23.48 -0.98 -17.22
CA GLU A 397 -23.42 -1.90 -18.36
C GLU A 397 -24.36 -3.12 -18.22
N GLY A 398 -25.15 -3.19 -17.13
CA GLY A 398 -26.14 -4.25 -16.89
C GLY A 398 -25.60 -5.51 -16.22
N VAL A 399 -24.35 -5.51 -15.77
CA VAL A 399 -23.73 -6.61 -15.00
C VAL A 399 -24.16 -6.50 -13.54
N LYS A 400 -24.66 -7.59 -12.95
CA LYS A 400 -24.97 -7.66 -11.52
C LYS A 400 -23.67 -7.81 -10.72
N THR A 401 -23.46 -6.94 -9.72
CA THR A 401 -22.26 -7.00 -8.88
C THR A 401 -22.50 -7.62 -7.52
N LEU A 402 -21.43 -8.15 -6.93
CA LEU A 402 -21.35 -8.71 -5.59
C LEU A 402 -20.05 -8.24 -4.94
N ARG A 403 -19.99 -8.21 -3.60
CA ARG A 403 -18.76 -7.89 -2.84
C ARG A 403 -18.50 -8.96 -1.77
N PRO A 404 -17.23 -9.29 -1.48
CA PRO A 404 -16.86 -10.20 -0.39
C PRO A 404 -17.30 -9.66 0.99
N GLU A 405 -17.34 -10.53 2.00
CA GLU A 405 -17.49 -10.12 3.40
C GLU A 405 -16.24 -9.35 3.87
N VAL A 406 -16.44 -8.23 4.56
CA VAL A 406 -15.35 -7.46 5.19
C VAL A 406 -14.81 -8.24 6.38
N MET A 407 -13.59 -8.73 6.26
CA MET A 407 -12.87 -9.47 7.29
C MET A 407 -11.91 -8.55 8.06
N ASP A 408 -11.40 -9.03 9.20
CA ASP A 408 -10.32 -8.37 9.92
C ASP A 408 -8.98 -9.05 9.61
N TRP A 409 -8.27 -8.53 8.61
CA TRP A 409 -6.99 -9.08 8.15
C TRP A 409 -5.84 -8.91 9.15
N SER A 410 -6.01 -8.10 10.20
CA SER A 410 -4.99 -7.95 11.25
C SER A 410 -4.91 -9.14 12.21
N GLN A 411 -5.82 -10.12 12.10
CA GLN A 411 -5.80 -11.29 12.98
C GLN A 411 -4.68 -12.26 12.60
N PRO A 412 -3.76 -12.59 13.54
CA PRO A 412 -2.68 -13.53 13.28
C PRO A 412 -3.21 -14.94 13.05
N LEU A 413 -2.48 -15.70 12.24
CA LEU A 413 -2.80 -17.08 11.91
C LEU A 413 -1.71 -18.01 12.46
N ASN A 414 -2.14 -19.05 13.16
CA ASN A 414 -1.30 -20.13 13.68
C ASN A 414 -1.87 -21.47 13.21
N THR A 415 -1.01 -22.33 12.66
CA THR A 415 -1.32 -23.70 12.26
C THR A 415 -0.29 -24.66 12.89
N PRO A 416 -0.45 -25.99 12.78
CA PRO A 416 0.57 -26.93 13.25
C PRO A 416 1.93 -26.80 12.55
N PHE A 417 2.00 -26.14 11.39
CA PHE A 417 3.18 -26.07 10.53
C PHE A 417 3.78 -24.66 10.42
N PHE A 418 2.99 -23.61 10.60
CA PHE A 418 3.45 -22.23 10.47
C PHE A 418 2.73 -21.25 11.38
N SER A 419 3.27 -20.03 11.46
CA SER A 419 2.57 -18.87 12.02
C SER A 419 2.87 -17.64 11.19
N VAL A 420 1.93 -16.71 11.14
CA VAL A 420 2.04 -15.44 10.42
C VAL A 420 1.27 -14.35 11.16
N GLU A 421 1.84 -13.14 11.22
CA GLU A 421 1.38 -12.08 12.14
C GLU A 421 0.07 -11.40 11.74
N ASN A 422 -0.21 -11.33 10.44
CA ASN A 422 -1.46 -10.87 9.87
C ASN A 422 -1.74 -11.60 8.55
N GLN A 423 -2.96 -11.47 8.06
CA GLN A 423 -3.39 -11.89 6.73
C GLN A 423 -3.38 -10.69 5.78
N TYR A 424 -3.75 -10.87 4.50
CA TYR A 424 -3.59 -9.83 3.48
C TYR A 424 -4.80 -8.90 3.27
N VAL A 425 -5.68 -9.20 2.31
CA VAL A 425 -6.84 -8.40 1.88
C VAL A 425 -7.77 -9.25 0.99
N ALA A 426 -9.04 -8.88 0.80
CA ALA A 426 -9.93 -9.47 -0.23
C ALA A 426 -10.13 -8.54 -1.45
N CYS A 427 -9.03 -7.96 -1.93
CA CYS A 427 -9.03 -7.08 -3.10
C CYS A 427 -8.93 -7.89 -4.40
N CYS A 428 -7.84 -8.67 -4.54
CA CYS A 428 -7.59 -9.53 -5.70
C CYS A 428 -8.35 -10.87 -5.59
N VAL A 429 -9.69 -10.81 -5.66
CA VAL A 429 -10.55 -11.99 -5.46
C VAL A 429 -10.31 -13.11 -6.47
N ARG A 430 -9.84 -12.78 -7.69
CA ARG A 430 -9.48 -13.73 -8.76
C ARG A 430 -8.51 -14.81 -8.30
N ASP A 431 -7.54 -14.41 -7.48
CA ASP A 431 -6.43 -15.26 -7.04
C ASP A 431 -6.93 -16.41 -6.17
N THR A 432 -8.03 -16.20 -5.45
CA THR A 432 -8.60 -17.19 -4.53
C THR A 432 -9.55 -18.18 -5.20
N ILE A 433 -10.14 -17.84 -6.35
CA ILE A 433 -11.22 -18.63 -6.94
C ILE A 433 -11.40 -18.41 -8.45
N ILE A 434 -11.71 -19.51 -9.17
CA ILE A 434 -12.10 -19.47 -10.58
C ILE A 434 -13.41 -20.22 -10.84
N THR A 435 -14.19 -19.70 -11.78
CA THR A 435 -15.34 -20.39 -12.40
C THR A 435 -14.87 -21.15 -13.63
N VAL A 436 -15.08 -22.46 -13.70
CA VAL A 436 -14.83 -23.27 -14.91
C VAL A 436 -16.13 -23.96 -15.31
N GLY A 437 -16.83 -23.38 -16.29
CA GLY A 437 -18.20 -23.75 -16.59
C GLY A 437 -19.07 -23.58 -15.36
N LYS A 438 -19.66 -24.68 -14.88
CA LYS A 438 -20.46 -24.72 -13.65
C LYS A 438 -19.72 -25.18 -12.40
N THR A 439 -18.38 -25.22 -12.43
CA THR A 439 -17.54 -25.53 -11.26
C THR A 439 -16.92 -24.27 -10.68
N ALA A 440 -17.15 -24.00 -9.40
CA ALA A 440 -16.37 -23.05 -8.62
C ALA A 440 -15.21 -23.80 -7.95
N ILE A 441 -13.97 -23.39 -8.22
CA ILE A 441 -12.74 -23.99 -7.69
C ILE A 441 -12.08 -22.99 -6.76
N GLU A 442 -12.11 -23.27 -5.45
CA GLU A 442 -11.28 -22.54 -4.48
C GLU A 442 -9.82 -22.98 -4.63
N ALA A 443 -8.92 -22.01 -4.80
CA ALA A 443 -7.49 -22.22 -4.98
C ALA A 443 -6.79 -22.66 -3.69
N THR A 444 -5.64 -23.34 -3.83
CA THR A 444 -4.88 -23.80 -2.67
C THR A 444 -4.14 -22.65 -1.98
N MET A 445 -3.70 -21.65 -2.75
CA MET A 445 -2.79 -20.55 -2.39
C MET A 445 -1.39 -21.04 -2.04
N SER A 446 -0.33 -20.28 -2.40
CA SER A 446 1.05 -20.58 -1.98
C SER A 446 1.51 -19.83 -0.71
N ARG A 447 0.82 -18.73 -0.35
CA ARG A 447 1.23 -17.78 0.70
C ARG A 447 0.49 -17.98 2.04
N ARG A 448 1.25 -17.90 3.14
CA ARG A 448 0.79 -18.09 4.53
C ARG A 448 -0.22 -17.02 4.97
N ASP A 449 -0.05 -15.77 4.53
CA ASP A 449 -0.96 -14.65 4.82
C ASP A 449 -2.27 -14.68 4.00
N ARG A 450 -2.36 -15.53 2.97
CA ARG A 450 -3.56 -15.73 2.13
C ARG A 450 -4.38 -16.97 2.51
N TYR A 451 -3.97 -17.73 3.53
CA TYR A 451 -4.50 -19.07 3.80
C TYR A 451 -6.03 -19.13 3.94
N PHE A 452 -6.65 -18.15 4.61
CA PHE A 452 -8.10 -18.06 4.78
C PHE A 452 -8.76 -16.93 3.96
N GLU A 453 -8.07 -16.35 2.98
CA GLU A 453 -8.58 -15.23 2.16
C GLU A 453 -9.90 -15.58 1.43
N ILE A 454 -9.99 -16.82 0.94
CA ILE A 454 -11.20 -17.43 0.36
C ILE A 454 -12.45 -17.34 1.26
N LEU A 455 -12.30 -17.22 2.59
CA LEU A 455 -13.43 -17.11 3.49
C LEU A 455 -14.25 -15.82 3.25
N ALA A 456 -13.65 -14.77 2.69
CA ALA A 456 -14.34 -13.53 2.38
C ALA A 456 -15.41 -13.71 1.27
N VAL A 457 -15.20 -14.59 0.28
CA VAL A 457 -16.22 -14.93 -0.74
C VAL A 457 -17.09 -16.13 -0.35
N ARG A 458 -16.84 -16.77 0.80
CA ARG A 458 -17.49 -18.02 1.21
C ARG A 458 -19.01 -17.89 1.37
N GLN A 459 -19.53 -16.72 1.72
CA GLN A 459 -20.99 -16.51 1.78
C GLN A 459 -21.63 -16.40 0.38
N ILE A 460 -20.94 -15.81 -0.59
CA ILE A 460 -21.38 -15.79 -2.01
C ILE A 460 -21.47 -17.22 -2.54
N LEU A 461 -20.44 -18.04 -2.28
CA LEU A 461 -20.40 -19.46 -2.61
C LEU A 461 -21.56 -20.24 -1.97
N ARG A 462 -21.82 -20.03 -0.67
CA ARG A 462 -22.93 -20.68 0.04
C ARG A 462 -24.30 -20.30 -0.53
N ASP A 463 -24.49 -19.08 -1.03
CA ASP A 463 -25.77 -18.67 -1.60
C ASP A 463 -25.93 -19.14 -3.05
N LEU A 464 -24.90 -19.02 -3.90
CA LEU A 464 -24.89 -19.60 -5.25
C LEU A 464 -25.19 -21.11 -5.24
N TRP A 465 -24.54 -21.88 -4.36
CA TRP A 465 -24.76 -23.33 -4.25
C TRP A 465 -26.16 -23.71 -3.71
N ARG A 466 -26.88 -22.78 -3.08
CA ARG A 466 -28.29 -22.97 -2.67
C ARG A 466 -29.29 -22.61 -3.77
N GLU A 467 -28.86 -21.79 -4.72
CA GLU A 467 -29.71 -21.19 -5.76
C GLU A 467 -29.55 -21.94 -7.10
N ASP A 468 -28.35 -22.42 -7.42
CA ASP A 468 -28.04 -23.24 -8.59
C ASP A 468 -27.86 -24.74 -8.21
N PRO A 469 -28.83 -25.62 -8.53
CA PRO A 469 -28.74 -27.05 -8.25
C PRO A 469 -27.76 -27.78 -9.19
N GLU A 470 -27.21 -27.12 -10.20
CA GLU A 470 -26.22 -27.68 -11.11
C GLU A 470 -24.77 -27.35 -10.74
N MET A 471 -24.57 -26.37 -9.84
CA MET A 471 -23.25 -25.87 -9.43
C MET A 471 -22.44 -26.94 -8.70
N LEU A 472 -21.23 -27.17 -9.20
CA LEU A 472 -20.19 -27.91 -8.48
C LEU A 472 -19.35 -26.93 -7.69
N TRP A 473 -19.23 -27.14 -6.38
CA TRP A 473 -18.33 -26.38 -5.52
C TRP A 473 -17.20 -27.30 -5.07
N LYS A 474 -15.96 -26.93 -5.40
CA LYS A 474 -14.74 -27.68 -5.12
C LYS A 474 -13.77 -26.79 -4.38
N ALA A 475 -13.21 -27.29 -3.28
CA ALA A 475 -12.01 -26.73 -2.68
C ALA A 475 -10.84 -27.65 -3.04
N ALA A 476 -9.77 -27.07 -3.56
CA ALA A 476 -8.54 -27.82 -3.81
C ALA A 476 -7.86 -28.23 -2.49
N PRO A 477 -6.93 -29.22 -2.50
CA PRO A 477 -6.28 -29.70 -1.28
C PRO A 477 -5.57 -28.57 -0.54
N LYS A 478 -6.04 -28.21 0.66
CA LYS A 478 -5.45 -27.09 1.39
C LYS A 478 -4.07 -27.50 1.92
N PRO A 479 -2.98 -26.83 1.52
CA PRO A 479 -1.63 -27.31 1.78
C PRO A 479 -1.22 -27.09 3.23
N SER A 480 -0.19 -27.81 3.67
CA SER A 480 0.44 -27.60 4.98
C SER A 480 1.07 -26.21 5.12
N MET A 481 1.63 -25.69 4.01
CA MET A 481 2.57 -24.56 4.01
C MET A 481 3.72 -24.73 5.01
N ALA A 482 4.20 -25.97 5.19
CA ALA A 482 5.44 -26.28 5.89
C ALA A 482 6.67 -25.74 5.12
N ASP A 483 7.85 -25.77 5.74
CA ASP A 483 9.05 -25.12 5.17
C ASP A 483 9.66 -25.88 3.98
N ASP A 484 9.40 -27.19 3.86
CA ASP A 484 9.74 -28.05 2.70
C ASP A 484 8.89 -27.77 1.44
N MET A 485 7.74 -27.12 1.61
CA MET A 485 6.94 -26.56 0.52
C MET A 485 7.64 -25.40 -0.22
N TYR A 486 8.75 -24.88 0.32
CA TYR A 486 9.43 -23.68 -0.16
C TYR A 486 10.93 -23.87 -0.42
N ASN A 487 11.40 -23.34 -1.54
CA ASN A 487 12.82 -23.20 -1.83
C ASN A 487 13.30 -21.79 -1.43
N LEU A 488 13.70 -21.61 -0.17
CA LEU A 488 14.19 -20.33 0.34
C LEU A 488 15.39 -19.78 -0.43
N SER A 489 16.27 -20.65 -0.96
CA SER A 489 17.47 -20.21 -1.68
C SER A 489 17.17 -19.41 -2.96
N TRP A 490 15.96 -19.54 -3.51
CA TRP A 490 15.49 -18.78 -4.67
C TRP A 490 15.63 -17.26 -4.49
N TRP A 491 15.45 -16.77 -3.26
CA TRP A 491 15.60 -15.35 -2.94
C TRP A 491 17.06 -14.87 -3.05
N ASP A 492 18.03 -15.74 -2.72
CA ASP A 492 19.47 -15.48 -2.79
C ASP A 492 20.08 -15.74 -4.19
N TRP A 493 19.34 -16.36 -5.11
CA TRP A 493 19.80 -16.66 -6.48
C TRP A 493 20.12 -15.40 -7.28
N THR A 494 21.24 -15.40 -8.02
CA THR A 494 21.57 -14.31 -8.94
C THR A 494 20.61 -14.28 -10.13
N GLU A 495 20.56 -13.19 -10.89
CA GLU A 495 19.78 -13.11 -12.14
C GLU A 495 20.12 -14.26 -13.12
N LYS A 496 21.40 -14.66 -13.17
CA LYS A 496 21.84 -15.81 -13.98
C LYS A 496 21.24 -17.12 -13.47
N ASP A 497 21.27 -17.35 -12.16
CA ASP A 497 20.76 -18.59 -11.56
C ASP A 497 19.23 -18.65 -11.70
N ARG A 498 18.53 -17.52 -11.46
CA ARG A 498 17.09 -17.39 -11.72
C ARG A 498 16.76 -17.64 -13.19
N TYR A 499 17.53 -17.11 -14.13
CA TYR A 499 17.34 -17.39 -15.57
C TYR A 499 17.53 -18.88 -15.89
N GLU A 500 18.60 -19.52 -15.41
CA GLU A 500 18.85 -20.95 -15.62
C GLU A 500 17.79 -21.87 -15.00
N HIS A 501 17.11 -21.45 -13.93
CA HIS A 501 16.06 -22.22 -13.27
C HIS A 501 14.64 -21.89 -13.76
N MET A 502 14.42 -20.68 -14.27
CA MET A 502 13.20 -20.28 -14.99
C MET A 502 12.98 -21.15 -16.25
N HIS A 503 14.04 -21.51 -16.99
CA HIS A 503 13.95 -22.47 -18.12
C HIS A 503 13.63 -23.92 -17.70
N LYS A 504 13.69 -24.21 -16.39
CA LYS A 504 13.25 -25.47 -15.76
C LYS A 504 11.90 -25.29 -15.01
N TYR A 505 11.34 -24.09 -15.02
CA TYR A 505 10.15 -23.67 -14.28
C TYR A 505 10.24 -23.94 -12.77
N GLN A 506 11.42 -23.69 -12.20
CA GLN A 506 11.75 -23.86 -10.78
C GLN A 506 11.81 -22.50 -10.07
N TYR A 507 10.97 -22.32 -9.05
CA TYR A 507 10.75 -21.05 -8.35
C TYR A 507 10.93 -21.17 -6.83
N CYS A 508 10.34 -20.26 -6.05
CA CYS A 508 10.37 -20.26 -4.58
C CYS A 508 9.47 -21.35 -3.93
N ILE A 509 8.66 -22.07 -4.72
CA ILE A 509 7.81 -23.18 -4.27
C ILE A 509 8.31 -24.52 -4.85
N THR A 510 8.15 -25.60 -4.07
CA THR A 510 8.50 -26.98 -4.47
C THR A 510 7.29 -27.70 -5.09
N ASN A 511 7.41 -29.00 -5.41
CA ASN A 511 6.29 -29.83 -5.91
C ASN A 511 5.70 -30.80 -4.86
N GLU A 512 6.06 -30.66 -3.57
CA GLU A 512 5.65 -31.59 -2.49
C GLU A 512 4.12 -31.68 -2.30
N GLU A 513 3.41 -30.55 -2.45
CA GLU A 513 1.94 -30.49 -2.37
C GLU A 513 1.35 -29.70 -3.57
N PRO A 514 0.08 -29.92 -3.97
CA PRO A 514 -0.55 -29.18 -5.08
C PRO A 514 -0.71 -27.68 -4.80
N LEU A 515 -0.03 -26.82 -5.58
CA LEU A 515 -0.09 -25.36 -5.44
C LEU A 515 -0.60 -24.68 -6.71
N PHE A 516 -1.55 -23.76 -6.53
CA PHE A 516 -1.93 -22.73 -7.49
C PHE A 516 -2.67 -21.57 -6.80
N ASP A 517 -2.45 -20.35 -7.29
CA ASP A 517 -3.44 -19.27 -7.20
C ASP A 517 -4.33 -19.37 -8.46
N ALA A 518 -5.62 -19.06 -8.35
CA ALA A 518 -6.55 -19.15 -9.48
C ALA A 518 -6.27 -18.12 -10.61
N ALA A 519 -5.45 -17.10 -10.34
CA ALA A 519 -4.98 -16.11 -11.32
C ALA A 519 -3.83 -16.62 -12.21
N ASP A 520 -3.25 -17.81 -11.96
CA ASP A 520 -2.36 -18.50 -12.90
C ASP A 520 -3.11 -19.18 -14.07
N ILE A 521 -4.46 -19.16 -14.08
CA ILE A 521 -5.32 -19.92 -15.00
C ILE A 521 -6.08 -18.99 -15.96
N THR A 522 -6.08 -19.32 -17.26
CA THR A 522 -6.94 -18.69 -18.27
C THR A 522 -7.80 -19.71 -19.04
N ARG A 523 -8.98 -19.29 -19.51
CA ARG A 523 -10.09 -20.18 -19.96
C ARG A 523 -10.51 -19.96 -21.41
N CYS A 524 -10.51 -21.03 -22.21
CA CYS A 524 -10.83 -21.05 -23.63
C CYS A 524 -11.87 -22.13 -23.99
N GLY A 525 -12.98 -22.21 -23.24
CA GLY A 525 -14.04 -23.20 -23.47
C GLY A 525 -13.71 -24.55 -22.83
N LYS A 526 -13.46 -25.57 -23.65
CA LYS A 526 -12.98 -26.89 -23.19
C LYS A 526 -11.54 -26.86 -22.67
N ASP A 527 -10.72 -25.92 -23.14
CA ASP A 527 -9.30 -25.86 -22.83
C ASP A 527 -9.03 -24.76 -21.81
N ILE A 528 -8.34 -25.10 -20.73
CA ILE A 528 -7.76 -24.11 -19.80
C ILE A 528 -6.24 -24.21 -19.86
N PHE A 529 -5.59 -23.05 -19.68
CA PHE A 529 -4.14 -22.91 -19.73
C PHE A 529 -3.66 -22.38 -18.39
N VAL A 530 -2.64 -23.04 -17.82
CA VAL A 530 -2.13 -22.73 -16.48
C VAL A 530 -0.64 -22.45 -16.56
N GLN A 531 -0.20 -21.34 -15.96
CA GLN A 531 1.21 -20.95 -15.91
C GLN A 531 1.91 -21.55 -14.68
N PRO A 532 3.02 -22.30 -14.85
CA PRO A 532 3.95 -22.58 -13.76
C PRO A 532 4.60 -21.29 -13.27
N SER A 533 4.57 -21.02 -11.96
CA SER A 533 4.90 -19.71 -11.39
C SER A 533 5.38 -19.80 -9.93
N MET A 534 5.58 -18.65 -9.28
CA MET A 534 5.80 -18.55 -7.82
C MET A 534 4.55 -18.90 -6.99
N THR A 535 3.38 -18.99 -7.63
CA THR A 535 2.09 -19.33 -7.02
C THR A 535 1.56 -20.70 -7.47
N CYS A 536 1.91 -21.17 -8.66
CA CYS A 536 1.47 -22.46 -9.21
C CYS A 536 2.60 -23.43 -9.57
N ASN A 537 2.51 -24.68 -9.08
CA ASN A 537 3.44 -25.75 -9.36
C ASN A 537 2.81 -26.87 -10.22
N TYR A 538 3.63 -27.80 -10.71
CA TYR A 538 3.14 -28.87 -11.58
C TYR A 538 2.26 -29.90 -10.85
N ALA A 539 2.39 -30.04 -9.53
CA ALA A 539 1.46 -30.82 -8.70
C ALA A 539 0.05 -30.19 -8.70
N GLY A 540 -0.06 -28.86 -8.69
CA GLY A 540 -1.31 -28.11 -8.81
C GLY A 540 -1.94 -28.22 -10.20
N ILE A 541 -1.14 -28.07 -11.25
CA ILE A 541 -1.59 -28.25 -12.65
C ILE A 541 -2.09 -29.68 -12.88
N GLU A 542 -1.40 -30.69 -12.33
CA GLU A 542 -1.83 -32.09 -12.43
C GLU A 542 -3.06 -32.41 -11.57
N TRP A 543 -3.23 -31.76 -10.41
CA TRP A 543 -4.49 -31.84 -9.66
C TRP A 543 -5.66 -31.27 -10.47
N LEU A 544 -5.52 -30.08 -11.07
CA LEU A 544 -6.52 -29.48 -11.96
C LEU A 544 -6.84 -30.40 -13.14
N ARG A 545 -5.82 -31.01 -13.76
CA ARG A 545 -5.98 -31.96 -14.88
C ARG A 545 -6.82 -33.17 -14.47
N ARG A 546 -6.58 -33.75 -13.29
CA ARG A 546 -7.33 -34.91 -12.77
C ARG A 546 -8.76 -34.57 -12.36
N GLU A 547 -8.98 -33.42 -11.73
CA GLU A 547 -10.30 -32.99 -11.25
C GLU A 547 -11.24 -32.57 -12.40
N LEU A 548 -10.70 -32.02 -13.49
CA LEU A 548 -11.47 -31.46 -14.60
C LEU A 548 -11.65 -32.40 -15.80
N ALA A 549 -10.74 -33.37 -16.02
CA ALA A 549 -10.88 -34.36 -17.09
C ALA A 549 -12.23 -35.13 -17.10
N PRO A 550 -12.83 -35.51 -15.95
CA PRO A 550 -14.17 -36.15 -15.93
C PRO A 550 -15.30 -35.26 -16.48
N GLN A 551 -15.10 -33.95 -16.57
CA GLN A 551 -16.05 -33.00 -17.16
C GLN A 551 -15.80 -32.76 -18.67
N GLY A 552 -14.81 -33.42 -19.27
CA GLY A 552 -14.41 -33.23 -20.66
C GLY A 552 -13.53 -31.99 -20.91
N ILE A 553 -13.02 -31.38 -19.83
CA ILE A 553 -12.15 -30.21 -19.85
C ILE A 553 -10.69 -30.67 -19.95
N ARG A 554 -9.88 -29.92 -20.72
CA ARG A 554 -8.46 -30.19 -20.99
C ARG A 554 -7.60 -29.12 -20.31
N VAL A 555 -6.59 -29.55 -19.57
CA VAL A 555 -5.69 -28.66 -18.80
C VAL A 555 -4.29 -28.72 -19.40
N HIS A 556 -3.84 -27.59 -19.93
CA HIS A 556 -2.56 -27.42 -20.60
C HIS A 556 -1.63 -26.50 -19.79
N SER A 557 -0.34 -26.83 -19.74
CA SER A 557 0.67 -25.91 -19.19
C SER A 557 1.07 -24.85 -20.22
N ALA A 558 1.23 -23.59 -19.80
CA ALA A 558 1.66 -22.46 -20.64
C ALA A 558 2.93 -21.80 -20.06
N HIS A 559 3.98 -21.69 -20.88
CA HIS A 559 5.32 -21.37 -20.40
C HIS A 559 5.85 -20.04 -20.94
N PHE A 560 6.50 -19.25 -20.09
CA PHE A 560 6.99 -17.89 -20.40
C PHE A 560 8.48 -17.77 -20.04
N PRO A 561 9.40 -18.15 -20.95
CA PRO A 561 10.82 -18.37 -20.67
C PRO A 561 11.66 -17.08 -20.56
N TYR A 562 11.04 -15.99 -20.10
CA TYR A 562 11.66 -14.67 -19.89
C TYR A 562 11.16 -13.93 -18.63
N ASP A 563 10.19 -14.49 -17.88
CA ASP A 563 9.71 -13.88 -16.63
C ASP A 563 10.48 -14.44 -15.42
N LEU A 564 11.41 -13.65 -14.88
CA LEU A 564 12.34 -14.07 -13.80
C LEU A 564 11.67 -14.21 -12.42
N ALA A 565 10.50 -13.61 -12.23
CA ALA A 565 9.71 -13.69 -11.00
C ALA A 565 8.20 -13.75 -11.35
N PRO A 566 7.74 -14.87 -11.93
CA PRO A 566 6.38 -14.98 -12.45
C PRO A 566 5.38 -15.17 -11.32
N SER A 567 4.35 -14.34 -11.32
CA SER A 567 3.13 -14.47 -10.50
C SER A 567 1.96 -14.11 -11.38
N HIS A 568 1.04 -15.07 -11.58
CA HIS A 568 -0.20 -14.95 -12.35
C HIS A 568 -0.01 -14.72 -13.88
N ILE A 569 -0.96 -15.24 -14.67
CA ILE A 569 -0.88 -15.22 -16.15
C ILE A 569 -1.52 -13.95 -16.76
N ASP A 570 -2.38 -13.28 -15.99
CA ASP A 570 -3.23 -12.17 -16.44
C ASP A 570 -2.53 -10.81 -16.52
N CYS A 571 -1.22 -10.75 -16.26
CA CYS A 571 -0.32 -9.63 -16.58
C CYS A 571 0.68 -9.98 -17.71
N THR A 572 0.45 -11.11 -18.40
CA THR A 572 1.40 -11.73 -19.33
C THR A 572 0.73 -12.21 -20.63
N PHE A 573 -0.45 -12.85 -20.54
CA PHE A 573 -1.12 -13.49 -21.66
C PHE A 573 -2.65 -13.43 -21.51
N VAL A 574 -3.26 -12.32 -21.96
CA VAL A 574 -4.67 -12.00 -21.72
C VAL A 574 -5.52 -12.36 -22.93
N VAL A 575 -6.43 -13.32 -22.77
CA VAL A 575 -7.26 -13.83 -23.87
C VAL A 575 -8.45 -12.89 -24.10
N LEU A 576 -8.44 -12.17 -25.23
CA LEU A 576 -9.38 -11.08 -25.52
C LEU A 576 -10.72 -11.56 -26.08
N GLY A 577 -10.71 -12.67 -26.82
CA GLY A 577 -11.84 -13.14 -27.59
C GLY A 577 -11.56 -14.50 -28.23
N PRO A 578 -12.51 -15.04 -29.01
CA PRO A 578 -12.25 -16.26 -29.79
C PRO A 578 -11.11 -15.97 -30.76
N ARG A 579 -10.02 -16.74 -30.68
CA ARG A 579 -8.86 -16.67 -31.60
C ARG A 579 -7.98 -15.42 -31.43
N LEU A 580 -8.11 -14.64 -30.35
CA LEU A 580 -7.29 -13.44 -30.13
C LEU A 580 -6.72 -13.36 -28.69
N VAL A 581 -5.42 -13.08 -28.57
CA VAL A 581 -4.71 -12.86 -27.30
C VAL A 581 -3.90 -11.56 -27.33
N LEU A 582 -3.94 -10.81 -26.23
CA LEU A 582 -3.02 -9.71 -25.91
C LEU A 582 -1.79 -10.28 -25.21
N THR A 583 -0.61 -10.16 -25.83
CA THR A 583 0.66 -10.69 -25.32
C THR A 583 1.53 -9.60 -24.68
N ASN A 584 2.23 -9.94 -23.60
CA ASN A 584 3.23 -9.07 -23.00
C ASN A 584 4.55 -9.17 -23.80
N PRO A 585 5.04 -8.07 -24.42
CA PRO A 585 6.23 -8.11 -25.29
C PRO A 585 7.54 -8.39 -24.53
N GLU A 586 7.58 -8.18 -23.21
CA GLU A 586 8.74 -8.50 -22.36
C GLU A 586 8.69 -9.94 -21.84
N ARG A 587 7.55 -10.62 -21.98
CA ARG A 587 7.30 -11.98 -21.49
C ARG A 587 6.61 -12.85 -22.57
N PRO A 588 7.23 -13.05 -23.75
CA PRO A 588 6.63 -13.85 -24.81
C PRO A 588 6.47 -15.31 -24.39
N ILE A 589 5.37 -15.94 -24.84
CA ILE A 589 5.12 -17.38 -24.62
C ILE A 589 6.13 -18.23 -25.40
N ALA A 590 6.53 -19.37 -24.83
CA ALA A 590 7.49 -20.30 -25.44
C ALA A 590 7.06 -20.75 -26.86
N GLU A 591 8.00 -20.87 -27.80
CA GLU A 591 7.69 -21.15 -29.21
C GLU A 591 6.85 -22.42 -29.43
N ARG A 592 7.10 -23.48 -28.64
CA ARG A 592 6.33 -24.73 -28.68
C ARG A 592 4.86 -24.52 -28.28
N ASP A 593 4.60 -23.67 -27.29
CA ASP A 593 3.24 -23.33 -26.89
C ASP A 593 2.63 -22.38 -27.92
N ALA A 594 3.36 -21.37 -28.39
CA ALA A 594 2.92 -20.47 -29.45
C ALA A 594 2.47 -21.22 -30.72
N ALA A 595 3.18 -22.29 -31.11
CA ALA A 595 2.82 -23.14 -32.23
C ALA A 595 1.45 -23.81 -32.02
N PHE A 596 1.17 -24.36 -30.84
CA PHE A 596 -0.12 -25.00 -30.53
C PHE A 596 -1.32 -24.04 -30.66
N TRP A 597 -1.16 -22.79 -30.22
CA TRP A 597 -2.17 -21.73 -30.41
C TRP A 597 -2.33 -21.37 -31.89
N LYS A 598 -1.22 -21.10 -32.59
CA LYS A 598 -1.22 -20.71 -34.02
C LYS A 598 -1.74 -21.81 -34.94
N GLU A 599 -1.44 -23.07 -34.67
CA GLU A 599 -1.96 -24.22 -35.43
C GLU A 599 -3.47 -24.38 -35.29
N ASN A 600 -4.01 -24.08 -34.10
CA ASN A 600 -5.46 -24.00 -33.89
C ASN A 600 -6.08 -22.71 -34.43
N GLY A 601 -5.25 -21.78 -34.92
CA GLY A 601 -5.62 -20.53 -35.61
C GLY A 601 -5.98 -19.39 -34.65
N TRP A 602 -5.14 -19.20 -33.63
CA TRP A 602 -5.16 -18.03 -32.75
C TRP A 602 -4.09 -17.01 -33.18
N ASP A 603 -4.47 -15.73 -33.18
CA ASP A 603 -3.57 -14.60 -33.42
C ASP A 603 -3.16 -13.93 -32.10
N PHE A 604 -1.92 -13.45 -32.05
CA PHE A 604 -1.35 -12.71 -30.92
C PHE A 604 -1.13 -11.25 -31.31
N VAL A 605 -1.45 -10.33 -30.40
CA VAL A 605 -1.19 -8.89 -30.55
C VAL A 605 -0.41 -8.45 -29.32
N ASP A 606 0.82 -7.98 -29.52
CA ASP A 606 1.63 -7.47 -28.41
C ASP A 606 1.05 -6.16 -27.85
N CYS A 607 1.01 -6.07 -26.53
CA CYS A 607 0.70 -4.84 -25.82
C CYS A 607 1.76 -3.77 -26.09
N GLY A 608 1.35 -2.50 -26.13
CA GLY A 608 2.29 -1.39 -26.05
C GLY A 608 3.00 -1.37 -24.69
N GLN A 609 4.10 -0.60 -24.58
CA GLN A 609 4.64 -0.24 -23.26
C GLN A 609 3.57 0.54 -22.47
N PRO A 610 3.51 0.42 -21.12
CA PRO A 610 2.54 1.15 -20.32
C PRO A 610 2.68 2.66 -20.49
N ASP A 611 1.57 3.38 -20.61
CA ASP A 611 1.56 4.85 -20.62
C ASP A 611 1.95 5.41 -19.24
N ASN A 612 1.55 4.73 -18.16
CA ASN A 612 2.02 4.99 -16.81
C ASN A 612 2.76 3.77 -16.21
N PRO A 613 4.10 3.67 -16.39
CA PRO A 613 4.91 2.56 -15.86
C PRO A 613 5.21 2.67 -14.35
N GLU A 614 4.71 3.69 -13.65
CA GLU A 614 4.98 3.89 -12.22
C GLU A 614 4.24 2.86 -11.34
N ARG A 615 4.96 2.23 -10.41
CA ARG A 615 4.41 1.24 -9.49
C ARG A 615 4.11 1.92 -8.15
N PRO A 616 2.88 1.85 -7.60
CA PRO A 616 2.58 2.39 -6.27
C PRO A 616 3.55 1.86 -5.20
N ALA A 617 3.79 2.66 -4.17
CA ALA A 617 4.91 2.49 -3.25
C ALA A 617 5.07 1.08 -2.67
N PHE A 618 3.95 0.38 -2.40
CA PHE A 618 3.95 -0.97 -1.82
C PHE A 618 3.26 -2.01 -2.74
N SER A 619 2.99 -1.67 -4.01
CA SER A 619 2.47 -2.59 -5.02
C SER A 619 3.45 -3.75 -5.32
N GLN A 620 3.00 -4.99 -5.21
CA GLN A 620 3.88 -6.16 -5.37
C GLN A 620 3.88 -6.78 -6.78
N SER A 621 3.12 -6.19 -7.71
CA SER A 621 3.08 -6.58 -9.12
C SER A 621 3.82 -5.57 -10.00
N SER A 622 4.18 -5.96 -11.23
CA SER A 622 5.00 -5.15 -12.13
C SER A 622 4.21 -4.02 -12.81
N LYS A 623 4.89 -3.19 -13.62
CA LYS A 623 4.26 -2.15 -14.46
C LYS A 623 3.15 -2.70 -15.39
N TRP A 624 3.14 -4.01 -15.64
CA TRP A 624 2.21 -4.69 -16.55
C TRP A 624 0.80 -4.91 -15.96
N LEU A 625 0.50 -4.39 -14.76
CA LEU A 625 -0.88 -4.18 -14.31
C LEU A 625 -1.71 -3.31 -15.27
N SER A 626 -1.07 -2.52 -16.14
CA SER A 626 -1.71 -1.81 -17.26
C SER A 626 -2.52 -2.72 -18.20
N MET A 627 -2.00 -3.92 -18.52
CA MET A 627 -2.65 -4.87 -19.43
C MET A 627 -3.59 -5.85 -18.73
N ASN A 628 -3.75 -5.76 -17.41
CA ASN A 628 -4.65 -6.59 -16.60
C ASN A 628 -6.11 -6.07 -16.69
N ILE A 629 -6.64 -6.08 -17.91
CA ILE A 629 -7.92 -5.52 -18.33
C ILE A 629 -9.08 -6.52 -18.17
N PHE A 630 -10.31 -6.03 -18.06
CA PHE A 630 -11.49 -6.89 -17.85
C PHE A 630 -12.43 -6.88 -19.05
N VAL A 631 -12.43 -7.97 -19.81
CA VAL A 631 -13.37 -8.18 -20.93
C VAL A 631 -14.74 -8.55 -20.37
N ILE A 632 -15.74 -7.71 -20.62
CA ILE A 632 -17.11 -7.86 -20.12
C ILE A 632 -18.11 -8.31 -21.20
N GLY A 633 -17.70 -8.31 -22.47
CA GLY A 633 -18.46 -8.91 -23.56
C GLY A 633 -17.68 -8.99 -24.87
N PRO A 634 -18.20 -9.65 -25.93
CA PRO A 634 -17.45 -9.98 -27.14
C PRO A 634 -16.88 -8.81 -27.95
N SER A 635 -17.30 -7.57 -27.66
CA SER A 635 -16.68 -6.34 -28.18
C SER A 635 -16.71 -5.20 -27.15
N LYS A 636 -16.68 -5.55 -25.85
CA LYS A 636 -16.73 -4.60 -24.72
C LYS A 636 -15.69 -4.94 -23.63
N VAL A 637 -14.81 -3.99 -23.32
CA VAL A 637 -13.69 -4.16 -22.37
C VAL A 637 -13.52 -2.93 -21.46
N ILE A 638 -13.20 -3.16 -20.19
CA ILE A 638 -12.82 -2.13 -19.22
C ILE A 638 -11.29 -2.10 -19.10
N VAL A 639 -10.71 -0.90 -19.10
CA VAL A 639 -9.26 -0.61 -19.11
C VAL A 639 -8.95 0.50 -18.10
N GLU A 640 -7.74 0.50 -17.52
CA GLU A 640 -7.27 1.62 -16.68
C GLU A 640 -7.26 2.93 -17.49
N GLU A 641 -7.69 4.06 -16.91
CA GLU A 641 -7.97 5.28 -17.67
C GLU A 641 -6.74 5.93 -18.30
N GLN A 642 -5.54 5.75 -17.74
CA GLN A 642 -4.32 6.43 -18.17
C GLN A 642 -3.65 5.72 -19.36
N GLU A 643 -3.93 4.44 -19.54
CA GLU A 643 -3.37 3.56 -20.58
C GLU A 643 -3.99 3.79 -21.97
N LYS A 644 -3.78 5.00 -22.52
CA LYS A 644 -4.32 5.48 -23.80
C LYS A 644 -3.82 4.69 -25.01
N GLY A 645 -2.55 4.28 -25.02
CA GLY A 645 -1.98 3.43 -26.06
C GLY A 645 -2.68 2.07 -26.10
N LEU A 646 -2.98 1.47 -24.94
CA LEU A 646 -3.74 0.23 -24.85
C LEU A 646 -5.22 0.42 -25.23
N GLN A 647 -5.86 1.52 -24.82
CA GLN A 647 -7.24 1.84 -25.21
C GLN A 647 -7.39 1.92 -26.75
N GLU A 648 -6.47 2.61 -27.43
CA GLU A 648 -6.48 2.70 -28.90
C GLU A 648 -6.05 1.40 -29.59
N LEU A 649 -5.14 0.61 -29.00
CA LEU A 649 -4.79 -0.74 -29.47
C LEU A 649 -6.02 -1.67 -29.47
N LEU A 650 -6.73 -1.75 -28.35
CA LEU A 650 -7.90 -2.62 -28.20
C LEU A 650 -9.00 -2.26 -29.21
N LYS A 651 -9.25 -0.95 -29.36
CA LYS A 651 -10.25 -0.38 -30.27
C LYS A 651 -9.90 -0.58 -31.75
N HIS A 652 -8.68 -0.27 -32.16
CA HIS A 652 -8.30 -0.20 -33.58
C HIS A 652 -7.49 -1.40 -34.11
N ARG A 653 -7.00 -2.29 -33.23
CA ARG A 653 -6.24 -3.49 -33.62
C ARG A 653 -6.86 -4.79 -33.09
N CYS A 654 -7.55 -4.76 -31.95
CA CYS A 654 -8.22 -5.94 -31.39
C CYS A 654 -9.73 -5.99 -31.67
N GLY A 655 -10.34 -4.91 -32.20
CA GLY A 655 -11.72 -4.91 -32.67
C GLY A 655 -12.79 -4.66 -31.59
N PHE A 656 -12.44 -4.01 -30.48
CA PHE A 656 -13.41 -3.59 -29.46
C PHE A 656 -14.15 -2.33 -29.90
N GLU A 657 -15.47 -2.44 -30.15
CA GLU A 657 -16.35 -1.30 -30.42
C GLU A 657 -16.45 -0.37 -29.20
N THR A 658 -16.44 -0.95 -27.99
CA THR A 658 -16.53 -0.21 -26.73
C THR A 658 -15.35 -0.52 -25.82
N VAL A 659 -14.54 0.50 -25.56
CA VAL A 659 -13.46 0.48 -24.56
C VAL A 659 -13.83 1.49 -23.47
N ILE A 660 -13.95 1.01 -22.23
CA ILE A 660 -14.39 1.81 -21.08
C ILE A 660 -13.18 2.14 -20.19
N PRO A 661 -12.67 3.39 -20.19
CA PRO A 661 -11.62 3.79 -19.27
C PRO A 661 -12.19 4.00 -17.86
N VAL A 662 -11.50 3.49 -16.83
CA VAL A 662 -11.80 3.75 -15.40
C VAL A 662 -10.53 4.05 -14.61
N PRO A 663 -10.53 5.01 -13.67
CA PRO A 663 -9.42 5.20 -12.74
C PRO A 663 -9.28 3.96 -11.86
N PHE A 664 -8.09 3.37 -11.82
CA PHE A 664 -7.83 2.14 -11.06
C PHE A 664 -6.40 2.06 -10.46
N ARG A 665 -5.71 3.20 -10.33
CA ARG A 665 -4.29 3.28 -9.93
C ARG A 665 -4.07 3.10 -8.42
N ASN A 666 -5.04 3.44 -7.59
CA ASN A 666 -4.99 3.17 -6.14
C ASN A 666 -5.23 1.69 -5.83
N VAL A 667 -5.89 0.92 -6.70
CA VAL A 667 -6.01 -0.54 -6.56
C VAL A 667 -4.70 -1.28 -6.89
N PHE A 668 -3.84 -0.74 -7.77
CA PHE A 668 -2.55 -1.36 -8.12
C PHE A 668 -1.65 -1.59 -6.89
N GLU A 669 -1.78 -0.75 -5.87
CA GLU A 669 -1.12 -0.82 -4.55
C GLU A 669 -1.40 -2.12 -3.77
N TYR A 670 -2.42 -2.89 -4.19
CA TYR A 670 -2.80 -4.19 -3.66
C TYR A 670 -2.34 -5.37 -4.54
N GLY A 671 -1.59 -5.08 -5.61
CA GLY A 671 -0.98 -6.08 -6.49
C GLY A 671 -1.84 -6.53 -7.67
N GLY A 672 -2.98 -5.88 -7.93
CA GLY A 672 -3.89 -6.26 -9.00
C GLY A 672 -4.50 -5.07 -9.74
N SER A 673 -5.13 -5.36 -10.88
CA SER A 673 -5.96 -4.41 -11.62
C SER A 673 -7.34 -5.05 -11.86
N LEU A 674 -8.02 -4.69 -12.96
CA LEU A 674 -9.41 -5.00 -13.23
C LEU A 674 -9.72 -6.51 -13.29
N HIS A 675 -8.81 -7.33 -13.82
CA HIS A 675 -9.02 -8.79 -13.87
C HIS A 675 -8.71 -9.47 -12.53
N CYS A 676 -7.63 -9.08 -11.82
CA CYS A 676 -7.33 -9.62 -10.49
C CYS A 676 -8.44 -9.26 -9.47
N SER A 677 -8.96 -8.04 -9.57
CA SER A 677 -9.95 -7.49 -8.64
C SER A 677 -11.39 -7.99 -8.87
N THR A 678 -11.59 -8.89 -9.84
CA THR A 678 -12.92 -9.41 -10.19
C THR A 678 -12.95 -10.93 -10.33
N TRP A 679 -14.05 -11.55 -9.91
CA TRP A 679 -14.35 -12.97 -10.17
C TRP A 679 -15.70 -13.08 -10.89
N ASP A 680 -15.69 -13.54 -12.14
CA ASP A 680 -16.89 -13.72 -12.95
C ASP A 680 -17.61 -15.03 -12.59
N THR A 681 -18.77 -14.88 -11.93
CA THR A 681 -19.65 -15.98 -11.52
C THR A 681 -20.58 -16.42 -12.64
N CYS A 682 -21.02 -15.49 -13.51
CA CYS A 682 -21.89 -15.80 -14.63
C CYS A 682 -21.57 -14.97 -15.89
N ARG A 683 -21.29 -15.67 -16.99
CA ARG A 683 -21.26 -15.21 -18.38
C ARG A 683 -22.29 -16.00 -19.19
N GLU A 684 -22.87 -15.37 -20.20
CA GLU A 684 -23.70 -16.02 -21.21
C GLU A 684 -22.80 -16.61 -22.30
N ASP A 685 -22.21 -17.76 -21.99
CA ASP A 685 -21.40 -18.56 -22.91
C ASP A 685 -21.64 -20.08 -22.75
N ASN A 686 -21.05 -20.86 -23.66
CA ASN A 686 -21.19 -22.32 -23.73
C ASN A 686 -19.81 -22.97 -23.84
N MET A 687 -19.71 -24.25 -23.43
CA MET A 687 -18.49 -25.04 -23.61
C MET A 687 -18.19 -25.27 -25.10
N VAL A 688 -17.22 -24.54 -25.64
CA VAL A 688 -16.77 -24.63 -27.03
C VAL A 688 -15.41 -25.30 -27.16
N ASP A 689 -15.20 -26.04 -28.26
CA ASP A 689 -13.91 -26.67 -28.58
C ASP A 689 -13.11 -25.74 -29.51
N LEU A 690 -12.15 -24.99 -28.94
CA LEU A 690 -11.33 -24.02 -29.68
C LEU A 690 -9.97 -24.58 -30.08
N PHE A 691 -9.62 -25.78 -29.61
CA PHE A 691 -8.38 -26.48 -29.90
C PHE A 691 -8.65 -27.90 -30.47
N PRO A 692 -9.32 -28.02 -31.63
CA PRO A 692 -9.62 -29.33 -32.23
C PRO A 692 -8.37 -30.08 -32.68
N LYS A 693 -7.25 -29.39 -32.94
CA LYS A 693 -5.93 -30.02 -33.08
C LYS A 693 -5.29 -30.08 -31.70
N GLN A 694 -5.27 -31.24 -31.07
CA GLN A 694 -4.61 -31.44 -29.78
C GLN A 694 -3.11 -31.72 -29.97
N ARG A 695 -2.29 -31.35 -28.96
CA ARG A 695 -0.85 -31.62 -28.96
C ARG A 695 -0.56 -33.00 -28.39
N ASP A 696 0.20 -33.80 -29.11
CA ASP A 696 0.66 -35.11 -28.60
C ASP A 696 1.58 -34.91 -27.40
N ASN A 697 1.04 -35.20 -26.22
CA ASN A 697 1.64 -35.02 -24.89
C ASN A 697 1.88 -33.55 -24.49
N ASP A 698 0.99 -33.02 -23.64
CA ASP A 698 1.39 -32.09 -22.57
C ASP A 698 2.20 -32.91 -21.55
N PRO A 699 3.54 -32.86 -21.56
CA PRO A 699 4.32 -34.09 -21.37
C PRO A 699 4.66 -34.36 -19.91
N ALA A 700 3.79 -35.09 -19.21
CA ALA A 700 4.09 -35.79 -17.94
C ALA A 700 4.89 -34.96 -16.91
N LEU A 701 4.57 -33.66 -16.80
CA LEU A 701 5.42 -32.68 -16.11
C LEU A 701 5.64 -33.04 -14.62
N PHE A 702 4.64 -33.64 -13.98
CA PHE A 702 4.77 -34.15 -12.61
C PHE A 702 5.81 -35.29 -12.51
N GLU A 703 5.84 -36.24 -13.46
CA GLU A 703 6.82 -37.35 -13.45
C GLU A 703 8.26 -36.86 -13.69
N GLN A 704 8.44 -35.77 -14.44
CA GLN A 704 9.76 -35.14 -14.66
C GLN A 704 10.23 -34.25 -13.50
N HIS A 705 9.36 -33.99 -12.51
CA HIS A 705 9.65 -33.18 -11.32
C HIS A 705 9.46 -33.94 -10.00
N LEU A 706 9.32 -35.27 -10.06
CA LEU A 706 9.32 -36.21 -8.92
C LEU A 706 10.71 -36.82 -8.62
N SER A 707 11.75 -36.45 -9.37
CA SER A 707 13.08 -37.09 -9.39
C SER A 707 14.22 -36.20 -8.90
#